data_AF-A0A0L7LHA5-F1
#
_entry.id   AF-A0A0L7LHA5-F1
#
_cell.length_a   1.000
_cell.length_b   1.000
_cell.length_c   1.000
_cell.angle_alpha   90.00
_cell.angle_beta   90.00
_cell.angle_gamma   90.00
#
_symmetry.space_group_name_H-M   'P 1'
#
loop_
_entity.id
_entity.type
_entity.pdbx_description
1 polymer ?
#
loop_
_entity_poly.entity_id
_entity_poly.type
_entity_poly.pdbx_seq_one_letter_code
_entity_poly.pdbx_strand_id
1 'polypeptide(L)'
;MARTKFKWKLAIFSYLILVNVFTKSLPIDTRLPSLITTDNVFKISEIPDVANILRAHAAITEDEVLPTEETPSIDNSTEIIDGNHTDIILNMTRNALLRQDVRPGQNVREYAIEITPTGNSFTGRAVITVELTFATREDPIVLHCDDDLNIQSVMVGVFTETNALQANFDHDEGLLEIEPVQIASSYILIISYSGSLTIAGQGLNQFRALEGPPHLWSMAAHNFNNVNVPTSNVLLYVRPGVSNQESQASVAFNFYFNTLNEWTNKPYFEIQMNQNTQLSILALPDVSVDWYGLSMIGLVKMAEALSKQWFGYVIFPENWRYEWVVSGLGSYAAWDILRTFQNDITGMDVSLLDVNTLFVTEVIQESLLRDGYTSAQVLEPGEDMFDEDVIRDNINGLMKYKTPALFRMMRLILGDESQDFIQSAGRALLAGRYERFGFSSQPHVAFNVPITYTVSTQPNYEVIHPIEMMEGTMTFNMFLDEEEGDYTLFNIQGQGYYRLIDDSLNLARAGRIDYETAFRVVLSMEHETEYAPWKAFIRNMNFLRKRLVALVEEDEDLDPDIYLRMVRRSIGAFEREIGFSPDPALSEPAMVSLTRGLVMDHACRANYQPCIAAAVDWFWDPNNNENVVNPNIPADLRPAVYCTMAREGGDDIISALHDRLNIEPSMYERVVILESLTCSRDGNYVRTFLEETIATNSPYTAEERLSIFKAAAASSYQNAWVALNFIVMRTTEVRSMYGGHAKLEEAIAALGENMADFGQSNDLPAERIAAMVMENQGWENVYMDYVYEWIDENDAPTLIVSSVLIFASCMIALFNH
;
A
#
# COMPACT_ATOMS: atom_id res chain seq x y z
N MET A 1 -9.19 46.59 -47.73
CA MET A 1 -8.89 46.18 -49.12
C MET A 1 -8.85 44.66 -49.12
N ALA A 2 -9.99 44.00 -49.39
CA ALA A 2 -10.25 43.22 -50.61
C ALA A 2 -9.31 41.99 -50.73
N ARG A 3 -9.75 40.72 -50.72
CA ARG A 3 -10.97 40.13 -51.32
C ARG A 3 -11.25 38.73 -50.75
N THR A 4 -12.53 38.37 -50.76
CA THR A 4 -13.14 37.09 -50.38
C THR A 4 -13.61 36.31 -51.64
N LYS A 5 -13.89 35.00 -51.45
CA LYS A 5 -14.85 34.09 -52.16
C LYS A 5 -14.45 33.36 -53.47
N PHE A 6 -14.50 32.01 -53.41
CA PHE A 6 -15.20 31.10 -54.37
C PHE A 6 -15.25 29.66 -53.76
N LYS A 7 -16.34 29.19 -53.13
CA LYS A 7 -17.58 28.51 -53.60
C LYS A 7 -17.45 27.06 -54.13
N TRP A 8 -17.88 26.11 -53.28
CA TRP A 8 -18.88 25.03 -53.48
C TRP A 8 -19.09 24.43 -54.89
N LYS A 9 -18.89 23.10 -55.02
CA LYS A 9 -19.85 22.07 -55.53
C LYS A 9 -19.14 20.75 -55.87
N LEU A 10 -19.44 19.66 -55.16
CA LEU A 10 -19.89 18.40 -55.76
C LEU A 10 -20.49 17.50 -54.67
N ALA A 11 -21.80 17.57 -54.52
CA ALA A 11 -22.60 16.48 -54.01
C ALA A 11 -23.32 15.85 -55.22
N ILE A 12 -23.64 14.56 -55.12
CA ILE A 12 -24.61 13.82 -55.97
C ILE A 12 -24.01 13.16 -57.23
N PHE A 13 -23.35 12.03 -56.99
CA PHE A 13 -23.38 10.78 -57.75
C PHE A 13 -23.10 9.73 -56.65
N SER A 14 -23.90 8.72 -56.32
CA SER A 14 -25.09 8.15 -56.94
C SER A 14 -25.45 6.97 -56.01
N TYR A 15 -26.39 7.19 -55.10
CA TYR A 15 -27.13 6.11 -54.46
C TYR A 15 -28.02 5.48 -55.55
N LEU A 16 -28.22 4.15 -55.50
CA LEU A 16 -29.04 3.32 -56.41
C LEU A 16 -28.32 2.71 -57.63
N ILE A 17 -27.48 1.71 -57.34
CA ILE A 17 -27.62 0.41 -58.01
C ILE A 17 -28.32 -0.51 -57.02
N LEU A 18 -29.63 -0.66 -57.23
CA LEU A 18 -30.51 -1.72 -56.71
C LEU A 18 -29.89 -3.09 -57.03
N VAL A 19 -29.71 -3.96 -56.03
CA VAL A 19 -30.61 -5.07 -55.66
C VAL A 19 -30.89 -6.07 -56.80
N ASN A 20 -30.64 -7.35 -56.49
CA ASN A 20 -31.01 -8.59 -57.18
C ASN A 20 -30.12 -9.09 -58.34
N VAL A 21 -29.11 -9.88 -57.98
CA VAL A 21 -28.98 -11.24 -58.54
C VAL A 21 -28.90 -12.25 -57.40
N PHE A 22 -29.94 -13.07 -57.38
CA PHE A 22 -30.20 -14.23 -56.57
C PHE A 22 -29.12 -15.33 -56.65
N THR A 23 -28.80 -15.90 -55.49
CA THR A 23 -28.69 -17.34 -55.15
C THR A 23 -28.12 -18.34 -56.17
N LYS A 24 -27.05 -19.04 -55.76
CA LYS A 24 -26.75 -20.50 -55.84
C LYS A 24 -25.23 -20.65 -55.65
N SER A 25 -24.70 -21.29 -54.60
CA SER A 25 -24.90 -22.71 -54.29
C SER A 25 -24.49 -23.04 -52.84
N LEU A 26 -25.35 -23.78 -52.14
CA LEU A 26 -25.04 -24.62 -50.96
C LEU A 26 -24.25 -25.88 -51.42
N PRO A 27 -23.56 -26.61 -50.53
CA PRO A 27 -24.21 -27.59 -49.66
C PRO A 27 -23.81 -27.54 -48.18
N ILE A 28 -24.75 -28.06 -47.40
CA ILE A 28 -24.75 -28.39 -45.97
C ILE A 28 -23.95 -29.68 -45.72
N ASP A 29 -23.28 -29.78 -44.56
CA ASP A 29 -23.22 -31.03 -43.77
C ASP A 29 -22.99 -30.65 -42.27
N THR A 30 -24.02 -30.45 -41.46
CA THR A 30 -24.66 -31.43 -40.54
C THR A 30 -23.74 -32.44 -39.85
N ARG A 31 -23.28 -32.10 -38.63
CA ARG A 31 -23.15 -33.05 -37.51
C ARG A 31 -23.05 -32.33 -36.16
N LEU A 32 -24.18 -32.31 -35.45
CA LEU A 32 -24.24 -32.25 -33.98
C LEU A 32 -23.69 -33.55 -33.39
N PRO A 33 -23.06 -33.48 -32.20
CA PRO A 33 -23.35 -34.42 -31.13
C PRO A 33 -24.19 -33.72 -30.03
N SER A 34 -25.20 -34.44 -29.60
CA SER A 34 -26.25 -34.11 -28.65
C SER A 34 -25.76 -33.68 -27.26
N LEU A 35 -26.20 -32.51 -26.79
CA LEU A 35 -26.44 -32.26 -25.37
C LEU A 35 -27.88 -32.69 -25.06
N ILE A 36 -28.01 -33.78 -24.30
CA ILE A 36 -29.29 -34.21 -23.73
C ILE A 36 -29.58 -33.27 -22.55
N THR A 37 -30.59 -32.44 -22.74
CA THR A 37 -31.32 -31.76 -21.66
C THR A 37 -32.31 -32.75 -21.05
N THR A 38 -32.32 -32.87 -19.72
CA THR A 38 -33.56 -33.17 -19.00
C THR A 38 -33.94 -31.93 -18.22
N ASP A 39 -34.93 -31.23 -18.77
CA ASP A 39 -35.73 -30.24 -18.08
C ASP A 39 -36.27 -30.78 -16.76
N ASN A 40 -36.21 -29.96 -15.72
CA ASN A 40 -37.37 -29.70 -14.89
C ASN A 40 -37.37 -28.22 -14.50
N VAL A 41 -38.01 -27.46 -15.37
CA VAL A 41 -38.44 -26.08 -15.21
C VAL A 41 -39.47 -25.97 -14.08
N PHE A 42 -39.28 -25.02 -13.17
CA PHE A 42 -40.40 -24.24 -12.63
C PHE A 42 -40.21 -22.78 -13.07
N LYS A 43 -41.13 -22.30 -13.91
CA LYS A 43 -41.31 -20.90 -14.31
C LYS A 43 -42.10 -20.18 -13.22
N ILE A 44 -41.70 -18.96 -12.91
CA ILE A 44 -42.64 -17.92 -12.45
C ILE A 44 -42.48 -16.74 -13.40
N SER A 45 -43.53 -16.53 -14.19
CA SER A 45 -43.78 -15.31 -14.97
C SER A 45 -44.88 -14.51 -14.28
N GLU A 46 -44.82 -13.18 -14.45
CA GLU A 46 -45.84 -12.14 -14.23
C GLU A 46 -45.91 -11.47 -12.85
N ILE A 47 -45.31 -10.26 -12.73
CA ILE A 47 -46.00 -9.02 -12.29
C ILE A 47 -45.40 -7.81 -13.09
N PRO A 48 -46.19 -6.88 -13.65
CA PRO A 48 -45.74 -5.79 -14.53
C PRO A 48 -45.55 -4.41 -13.86
N ASP A 49 -44.84 -3.53 -14.58
CA ASP A 49 -44.76 -2.04 -14.50
C ASP A 49 -43.96 -1.35 -13.37
N VAL A 50 -42.64 -1.20 -13.59
CA VAL A 50 -41.71 -0.32 -12.84
C VAL A 50 -41.83 1.17 -13.26
N ALA A 51 -42.61 1.48 -14.30
CA ALA A 51 -42.70 2.83 -14.88
C ALA A 51 -43.53 3.85 -14.06
N ASN A 52 -44.25 3.42 -13.01
CA ASN A 52 -45.10 4.31 -12.20
C ASN A 52 -44.50 4.74 -10.85
N ILE A 53 -43.33 4.22 -10.45
CA ILE A 53 -42.70 4.59 -9.17
C ILE A 53 -41.77 5.82 -9.33
N LEU A 54 -41.29 6.10 -10.54
CA LEU A 54 -40.33 7.17 -10.84
C LEU A 54 -40.95 8.58 -11.07
N ARG A 55 -42.22 8.81 -10.71
CA ARG A 55 -42.89 10.11 -10.92
C ARG A 55 -43.42 10.81 -9.66
N ALA A 56 -43.05 10.38 -8.46
CA ALA A 56 -43.58 10.97 -7.23
C ALA A 56 -42.54 11.63 -6.28
N HIS A 57 -41.25 11.74 -6.65
CA HIS A 57 -40.23 12.30 -5.76
C HIS A 57 -39.72 13.70 -6.14
N ALA A 58 -40.56 14.52 -6.78
CA ALA A 58 -40.26 15.93 -7.00
C ALA A 58 -41.33 16.81 -6.34
N ALA A 59 -40.86 17.68 -5.44
CA ALA A 59 -41.56 18.74 -4.69
C ALA A 59 -42.28 18.30 -3.40
N ILE A 60 -41.80 18.80 -2.25
CA ILE A 60 -42.40 19.95 -1.53
C ILE A 60 -41.55 20.30 -0.29
N THR A 61 -41.50 21.61 -0.02
CA THR A 61 -40.77 22.44 0.94
C THR A 61 -41.38 22.51 2.36
N GLU A 62 -40.58 23.07 3.28
CA GLU A 62 -40.76 23.62 4.64
C GLU A 62 -42.14 23.80 5.33
N ASP A 63 -42.09 23.64 6.67
CA ASP A 63 -42.91 24.14 7.79
C ASP A 63 -44.40 23.76 7.95
N GLU A 64 -44.75 23.07 9.07
CA GLU A 64 -45.66 23.55 10.15
C GLU A 64 -45.98 22.47 11.24
N VAL A 65 -46.47 22.95 12.39
CA VAL A 65 -46.62 22.34 13.73
C VAL A 65 -47.93 21.53 13.94
N LEU A 66 -47.85 20.38 14.67
CA LEU A 66 -48.80 19.59 15.55
C LEU A 66 -50.36 19.67 15.37
N PRO A 67 -51.23 18.71 15.81
CA PRO A 67 -51.06 17.64 16.84
C PRO A 67 -51.75 16.24 16.61
N THR A 68 -51.42 15.30 17.50
CA THR A 68 -52.12 14.08 18.03
C THR A 68 -53.43 13.54 17.42
N GLU A 69 -53.49 12.22 17.13
CA GLU A 69 -54.28 11.20 17.88
C GLU A 69 -54.20 9.77 17.27
N GLU A 70 -54.00 8.80 18.19
CA GLU A 70 -54.51 7.42 18.29
C GLU A 70 -54.32 6.36 17.18
N THR A 71 -53.51 5.34 17.50
CA THR A 71 -53.65 3.97 16.99
C THR A 71 -53.90 2.99 18.15
N PRO A 72 -54.87 2.06 18.04
CA PRO A 72 -55.33 1.22 19.14
C PRO A 72 -54.46 -0.03 19.38
N SER A 73 -54.41 -0.42 20.66
CA SER A 73 -53.81 -1.62 21.24
C SER A 73 -54.53 -2.93 20.91
N ILE A 74 -53.77 -4.01 20.66
CA ILE A 74 -54.25 -5.39 20.83
C ILE A 74 -53.22 -6.22 21.62
N ASP A 75 -53.56 -6.32 22.90
CA ASP A 75 -53.46 -7.39 23.89
C ASP A 75 -52.29 -8.38 23.98
N ASN A 76 -51.78 -8.45 25.21
CA ASN A 76 -50.87 -9.44 25.77
C ASN A 76 -51.63 -10.74 26.06
N SER A 77 -51.12 -11.88 25.60
CA SER A 77 -51.39 -13.15 26.28
C SER A 77 -50.08 -13.84 26.66
N THR A 78 -49.89 -13.88 27.97
CA THR A 78 -48.92 -14.68 28.71
C THR A 78 -49.20 -16.17 28.52
N GLU A 79 -48.23 -16.94 28.03
CA GLU A 79 -48.10 -18.36 28.34
C GLU A 79 -46.79 -18.59 29.11
N ILE A 80 -46.98 -18.97 30.38
CA ILE A 80 -45.97 -19.58 31.24
C ILE A 80 -45.99 -21.07 30.91
N ILE A 81 -44.88 -21.62 30.40
CA ILE A 81 -44.65 -23.06 30.40
C ILE A 81 -43.29 -23.36 31.03
N ASP A 82 -43.40 -24.18 32.06
CA ASP A 82 -42.41 -24.70 33.00
C ASP A 82 -41.35 -25.59 32.33
N GLY A 83 -40.23 -25.77 33.03
CA GLY A 83 -39.04 -26.43 32.52
C GLY A 83 -39.22 -27.89 32.09
N ASN A 84 -38.66 -28.23 30.93
CA ASN A 84 -37.81 -29.42 30.77
C ASN A 84 -37.11 -29.40 29.41
N HIS A 85 -35.84 -29.79 29.41
CA HIS A 85 -35.00 -30.03 28.25
C HIS A 85 -35.74 -30.67 27.07
N THR A 86 -35.71 -30.01 25.92
CA THR A 86 -35.74 -30.68 24.62
C THR A 86 -34.79 -29.95 23.67
N ASP A 87 -33.71 -30.66 23.31
CA ASP A 87 -32.76 -30.23 22.29
C ASP A 87 -33.49 -30.01 20.97
N ILE A 88 -33.48 -28.78 20.47
CA ILE A 88 -33.82 -28.50 19.09
C ILE A 88 -32.59 -28.84 18.26
N ILE A 89 -32.56 -30.06 17.73
CA ILE A 89 -31.61 -30.48 16.69
C ILE A 89 -31.94 -29.67 15.43
N LEU A 90 -31.28 -28.53 15.25
CA LEU A 90 -31.17 -27.90 13.94
C LEU A 90 -30.22 -28.74 13.09
N ASN A 91 -30.79 -29.38 12.09
CA ASN A 91 -30.12 -30.22 11.12
C ASN A 91 -29.20 -29.35 10.24
N MET A 92 -28.00 -29.03 10.75
CA MET A 92 -26.97 -28.32 10.02
C MET A 92 -26.37 -29.24 8.95
N THR A 93 -26.64 -28.90 7.70
CA THR A 93 -26.05 -29.61 6.57
C THR A 93 -24.59 -29.16 6.43
N ARG A 94 -23.68 -30.08 6.79
CA ARG A 94 -22.22 -30.09 6.60
C ARG A 94 -21.61 -28.94 5.79
N ASN A 95 -20.93 -28.03 6.47
CA ASN A 95 -19.71 -27.39 5.98
C ASN A 95 -18.53 -27.99 6.77
N ALA A 96 -18.01 -29.09 6.26
CA ALA A 96 -16.77 -29.68 6.71
C ALA A 96 -15.86 -29.69 5.49
N LEU A 97 -15.00 -28.69 5.37
CA LEU A 97 -13.73 -28.65 4.64
C LEU A 97 -13.20 -27.22 4.79
N LEU A 98 -11.90 -27.10 5.05
CA LEU A 98 -11.09 -25.86 5.16
C LEU A 98 -11.00 -25.25 6.57
N ARG A 99 -10.23 -25.89 7.45
CA ARG A 99 -9.57 -25.25 8.60
C ARG A 99 -8.14 -25.79 8.68
N GLN A 100 -7.18 -24.93 9.03
CA GLN A 100 -5.76 -25.25 9.11
C GLN A 100 -5.54 -26.34 10.17
N ASP A 101 -5.48 -27.57 9.71
CA ASP A 101 -5.09 -28.68 10.55
C ASP A 101 -3.58 -28.63 10.66
N VAL A 102 -3.08 -28.26 11.86
CA VAL A 102 -1.63 -28.27 12.19
C VAL A 102 -0.99 -29.62 11.85
N ARG A 103 -1.82 -30.67 11.81
CA ARG A 103 -1.46 -32.00 11.32
C ARG A 103 -2.60 -32.63 10.50
N PRO A 104 -2.30 -33.50 9.52
CA PRO A 104 -3.33 -34.19 8.76
C PRO A 104 -4.31 -34.98 9.64
N GLY A 105 -5.61 -34.88 9.34
CA GLY A 105 -6.64 -35.67 10.02
C GLY A 105 -7.04 -35.17 11.40
N GLN A 106 -6.57 -34.00 11.82
CA GLN A 106 -7.20 -33.19 12.87
C GLN A 106 -8.23 -32.24 12.24
N ASN A 107 -9.19 -31.70 12.99
CA ASN A 107 -10.08 -30.62 12.53
C ASN A 107 -10.63 -29.85 13.73
N VAL A 108 -10.41 -28.54 13.80
CA VAL A 108 -10.91 -27.71 14.90
C VAL A 108 -12.28 -27.12 14.59
N ARG A 109 -13.30 -27.48 15.38
CA ARG A 109 -14.71 -27.15 15.16
C ARG A 109 -15.17 -25.85 15.80
N GLU A 110 -14.77 -25.60 17.04
CA GLU A 110 -15.25 -24.44 17.79
C GLU A 110 -14.19 -23.94 18.75
N TYR A 111 -14.15 -22.62 18.95
CA TYR A 111 -13.35 -21.94 19.95
C TYR A 111 -14.28 -21.09 20.82
N ALA A 112 -14.13 -21.21 22.14
CA ALA A 112 -14.62 -20.23 23.11
C ALA A 112 -13.42 -19.72 23.89
N ILE A 113 -13.18 -18.41 23.82
CA ILE A 113 -11.97 -17.78 24.38
C ILE A 113 -12.40 -16.73 25.40
N GLU A 114 -11.83 -16.83 26.59
CA GLU A 114 -11.99 -15.90 27.69
C GLU A 114 -10.63 -15.26 27.97
N ILE A 115 -10.59 -13.93 28.05
CA ILE A 115 -9.39 -13.19 28.40
C ILE A 115 -9.75 -12.21 29.51
N THR A 116 -8.99 -12.27 30.60
CA THR A 116 -9.09 -11.39 31.75
C THR A 116 -7.79 -10.62 31.91
N PRO A 117 -7.72 -9.37 31.44
CA PRO A 117 -6.56 -8.51 31.58
C PRO A 117 -6.42 -8.00 33.03
N THR A 118 -5.20 -8.10 33.55
CA THR A 118 -4.73 -7.72 34.88
C THR A 118 -3.49 -6.85 34.77
N GLY A 119 -3.68 -5.55 34.53
CA GLY A 119 -2.56 -4.61 34.34
C GLY A 119 -1.84 -4.87 33.02
N ASN A 120 -0.53 -5.13 33.06
CA ASN A 120 0.30 -5.48 31.88
C ASN A 120 0.37 -7.00 31.63
N SER A 121 -0.59 -7.75 32.17
CA SER A 121 -0.70 -9.19 32.01
C SER A 121 -2.15 -9.55 31.78
N PHE A 122 -2.40 -10.76 31.31
CA PHE A 122 -3.75 -11.31 31.26
C PHE A 122 -3.71 -12.78 31.64
N THR A 123 -4.84 -13.27 32.16
CA THR A 123 -5.14 -14.69 32.25
C THR A 123 -6.21 -15.02 31.22
N GLY A 124 -6.19 -16.25 30.71
CA GLY A 124 -7.14 -16.69 29.71
C GLY A 124 -7.58 -18.13 29.91
N ARG A 125 -8.74 -18.44 29.32
CA ARG A 125 -9.30 -19.78 29.24
C ARG A 125 -9.80 -19.99 27.82
N ALA A 126 -9.26 -21.00 27.13
CA ALA A 126 -9.70 -21.40 25.81
C ALA A 126 -10.37 -22.78 25.89
N VAL A 127 -11.59 -22.88 25.37
CA VAL A 127 -12.29 -24.14 25.15
C VAL A 127 -12.33 -24.41 23.66
N ILE A 128 -11.71 -25.51 23.23
CA ILE A 128 -11.49 -25.81 21.81
C ILE A 128 -12.08 -27.19 21.50
N THR A 129 -13.01 -27.27 20.57
CA THR A 129 -13.56 -28.55 20.11
C THR A 129 -12.76 -29.05 18.92
N VAL A 130 -12.17 -30.24 19.04
CA VAL A 130 -11.32 -30.86 18.02
C VAL A 130 -11.89 -32.21 17.60
N GLU A 131 -11.99 -32.45 16.31
CA GLU A 131 -12.33 -33.76 15.73
C GLU A 131 -11.09 -34.39 15.11
N LEU A 132 -10.92 -35.70 15.33
CA LEU A 132 -9.85 -36.48 14.72
C LEU A 132 -10.43 -37.57 13.81
N THR A 133 -9.78 -37.81 12.68
CA THR A 133 -10.12 -38.94 11.82
C THR A 133 -9.79 -40.26 12.50
N PHE A 134 -10.42 -41.35 12.04
CA PHE A 134 -10.19 -42.67 12.61
C PHE A 134 -8.71 -43.12 12.56
N ALA A 135 -7.95 -42.67 11.56
CA ALA A 135 -6.56 -43.05 11.37
C ALA A 135 -5.59 -42.31 12.30
N THR A 136 -5.96 -41.13 12.81
CA THR A 136 -5.08 -40.20 13.53
C THR A 136 -5.52 -39.94 14.98
N ARG A 137 -6.59 -40.61 15.43
CA ARG A 137 -7.18 -40.43 16.76
C ARG A 137 -6.33 -40.92 17.94
N GLU A 138 -5.26 -41.67 17.65
CA GLU A 138 -4.32 -42.18 18.66
C GLU A 138 -3.06 -41.31 18.76
N ASP A 139 -2.87 -40.39 17.82
CA ASP A 139 -1.73 -39.50 17.78
C ASP A 139 -2.02 -38.21 18.58
N PRO A 140 -1.00 -37.54 19.16
CA PRO A 140 -1.16 -36.32 19.99
C PRO A 140 -1.81 -35.14 19.26
N ILE A 141 -2.70 -34.42 19.91
CA ILE A 141 -3.36 -33.23 19.32
C ILE A 141 -2.35 -32.08 19.30
N VAL A 142 -2.14 -31.45 18.15
CA VAL A 142 -1.17 -30.36 18.00
C VAL A 142 -1.87 -29.05 17.68
N LEU A 143 -1.55 -27.98 18.39
CA LEU A 143 -2.06 -26.62 18.16
C LEU A 143 -0.89 -25.65 18.06
N HIS A 144 -1.05 -24.55 17.33
CA HIS A 144 -0.11 -23.43 17.42
C HIS A 144 -0.28 -22.72 18.77
N CYS A 145 0.83 -22.45 19.44
CA CYS A 145 0.89 -21.71 20.69
C CYS A 145 2.21 -20.96 20.75
N ASP A 146 2.15 -19.63 20.72
CA ASP A 146 3.35 -18.79 20.85
C ASP A 146 4.07 -19.05 22.19
N ASP A 147 5.39 -19.04 22.16
CA ASP A 147 6.27 -19.24 23.33
C ASP A 147 6.09 -18.12 24.38
N ASP A 148 5.55 -16.97 23.98
CA ASP A 148 5.22 -15.87 24.88
C ASP A 148 3.97 -16.16 25.76
N LEU A 149 3.22 -17.23 25.48
CA LEU A 149 2.09 -17.69 26.30
C LEU A 149 2.51 -18.74 27.32
N ASN A 150 2.30 -18.45 28.59
CA ASN A 150 2.51 -19.41 29.67
C ASN A 150 1.26 -20.29 29.87
N ILE A 151 1.32 -21.54 29.40
CA ILE A 151 0.27 -22.56 29.58
C ILE A 151 0.31 -23.12 31.01
N GLN A 152 -0.79 -22.93 31.75
CA GLN A 152 -0.88 -23.32 33.15
C GLN A 152 -1.46 -24.73 33.32
N SER A 153 -2.46 -25.08 32.50
CA SER A 153 -3.07 -26.42 32.52
C SER A 153 -3.82 -26.71 31.22
N VAL A 154 -3.89 -28.00 30.88
CA VAL A 154 -4.69 -28.53 29.78
C VAL A 154 -5.57 -29.66 30.31
N MET A 155 -6.88 -29.54 30.11
CA MET A 155 -7.84 -30.60 30.38
C MET A 155 -8.51 -31.04 29.07
N VAL A 156 -8.74 -32.35 28.92
CA VAL A 156 -9.35 -32.94 27.72
C VAL A 156 -10.59 -33.71 28.11
N GLY A 157 -11.75 -33.23 27.63
CA GLY A 157 -13.03 -33.91 27.69
C GLY A 157 -13.34 -34.64 26.39
N VAL A 158 -14.22 -35.63 26.47
CA VAL A 158 -14.73 -36.38 25.32
C VAL A 158 -16.23 -36.05 25.20
N PHE A 159 -16.64 -35.45 24.09
CA PHE A 159 -17.99 -34.91 23.81
C PHE A 159 -18.53 -33.82 24.75
N THR A 160 -18.14 -33.74 26.02
CA THR A 160 -18.59 -32.72 26.99
C THR A 160 -17.46 -32.22 27.90
N GLU A 161 -17.54 -30.95 28.34
CA GLU A 161 -16.59 -30.35 29.30
C GLU A 161 -16.64 -31.02 30.68
N THR A 162 -17.80 -31.51 31.10
CA THR A 162 -18.05 -32.07 32.43
C THR A 162 -17.22 -33.30 32.77
N ASN A 163 -16.67 -33.98 31.77
CA ASN A 163 -15.83 -35.17 31.93
C ASN A 163 -14.35 -34.89 31.60
N ALA A 164 -13.93 -33.63 31.54
CA ALA A 164 -12.56 -33.28 31.18
C ALA A 164 -11.56 -33.76 32.25
N LEU A 165 -10.51 -34.45 31.80
CA LEU A 165 -9.42 -34.94 32.62
C LEU A 165 -8.15 -34.16 32.33
N GLN A 166 -7.28 -34.02 33.32
CA GLN A 166 -5.94 -33.45 33.11
C GLN A 166 -5.20 -34.26 32.04
N ALA A 167 -4.70 -33.59 31.01
CA ALA A 167 -3.86 -34.18 29.97
C ALA A 167 -2.40 -33.78 30.17
N ASN A 168 -1.50 -34.64 29.68
CA ASN A 168 -0.11 -34.25 29.49
C ASN A 168 -0.04 -33.34 28.26
N PHE A 169 0.82 -32.34 28.33
CA PHE A 169 1.10 -31.47 27.21
C PHE A 169 2.58 -31.10 27.21
N ASP A 170 3.09 -30.83 26.02
CA ASP A 170 4.41 -30.25 25.79
C ASP A 170 4.24 -28.99 24.94
N HIS A 171 5.05 -27.98 25.22
CA HIS A 171 5.05 -26.71 24.49
C HIS A 171 6.48 -26.39 24.10
N ASP A 172 6.77 -26.55 22.82
CA ASP A 172 8.07 -26.30 22.23
C ASP A 172 7.92 -25.75 20.81
N GLU A 173 8.85 -24.90 20.40
CA GLU A 173 8.94 -24.28 19.06
C GLU A 173 7.59 -23.73 18.52
N GLY A 174 6.82 -23.00 19.33
CA GLY A 174 5.55 -22.41 18.89
C GLY A 174 4.39 -23.41 18.72
N LEU A 175 4.56 -24.66 19.18
CA LEU A 175 3.57 -25.73 19.10
C LEU A 175 3.21 -26.27 20.49
N LEU A 176 1.92 -26.45 20.73
CA LEU A 176 1.37 -27.12 21.90
C LEU A 176 0.91 -28.52 21.50
N GLU A 177 1.65 -29.53 21.93
CA GLU A 177 1.33 -30.94 21.76
C GLU A 177 0.59 -31.47 22.99
N ILE A 178 -0.57 -32.09 22.80
CA ILE A 178 -1.46 -32.54 23.87
C ILE A 178 -1.72 -34.03 23.70
N GLU A 179 -1.39 -34.82 24.73
CA GLU A 179 -1.65 -36.26 24.76
C GLU A 179 -3.02 -36.55 25.40
N PRO A 180 -4.06 -36.92 24.63
CA PRO A 180 -5.36 -37.20 25.20
C PRO A 180 -5.34 -38.51 26.01
N VAL A 181 -5.87 -38.45 27.23
CA VAL A 181 -5.94 -39.61 28.15
C VAL A 181 -6.87 -40.73 27.63
N GLN A 182 -7.80 -40.39 26.73
CA GLN A 182 -8.78 -41.30 26.15
C GLN A 182 -8.78 -41.19 24.63
N ILE A 183 -8.97 -42.32 23.94
CA ILE A 183 -9.07 -42.35 22.47
C ILE A 183 -10.53 -42.06 22.06
N ALA A 184 -10.74 -40.98 21.31
CA ALA A 184 -12.02 -40.54 20.80
C ALA A 184 -11.85 -39.87 19.43
N SER A 185 -12.96 -39.64 18.72
CA SER A 185 -12.94 -38.88 17.46
C SER A 185 -13.38 -37.43 17.63
N SER A 186 -13.80 -37.04 18.84
CA SER A 186 -14.18 -35.68 19.20
C SER A 186 -13.74 -35.38 20.63
N TYR A 187 -13.00 -34.29 20.78
CA TYR A 187 -12.41 -33.82 22.01
C TYR A 187 -12.84 -32.40 22.28
N ILE A 188 -12.95 -32.06 23.57
CA ILE A 188 -13.07 -30.69 24.04
C ILE A 188 -11.86 -30.41 24.91
N LEU A 189 -10.97 -29.55 24.41
CA LEU A 189 -9.79 -29.09 25.11
C LEU A 189 -10.16 -27.87 25.95
N ILE A 190 -9.70 -27.82 27.19
CA ILE A 190 -9.83 -26.66 28.08
C ILE A 190 -8.42 -26.27 28.49
N ILE A 191 -7.95 -25.14 27.98
CA ILE A 191 -6.59 -24.64 28.18
C ILE A 191 -6.67 -23.39 29.05
N SER A 192 -5.97 -23.39 30.18
CA SER A 192 -5.76 -22.20 31.00
C SER A 192 -4.36 -21.64 30.74
N TYR A 193 -4.28 -20.35 30.47
CA TYR A 193 -3.04 -19.70 30.06
C TYR A 193 -2.93 -18.29 30.63
N SER A 194 -1.73 -17.74 30.53
CA SER A 194 -1.43 -16.36 30.91
C SER A 194 -0.39 -15.77 29.98
N GLY A 195 -0.43 -14.46 29.77
CA GLY A 195 0.53 -13.75 28.95
C GLY A 195 0.73 -12.31 29.41
N SER A 196 1.68 -11.62 28.79
CA SER A 196 1.87 -10.18 28.99
C SER A 196 1.08 -9.38 27.95
N LEU A 197 0.52 -8.24 28.37
CA LEU A 197 -0.01 -7.22 27.47
C LEU A 197 1.06 -6.17 27.23
N THR A 198 1.29 -5.81 25.97
CA THR A 198 2.17 -4.71 25.60
C THR A 198 1.61 -3.33 25.99
N ILE A 199 0.29 -3.20 26.25
CA ILE A 199 -0.33 -1.98 26.83
C ILE A 199 -1.53 -2.38 27.74
N ALA A 200 -1.66 -1.71 28.89
CA ALA A 200 -2.59 -2.07 29.97
C ALA A 200 -4.09 -1.89 29.66
N GLY A 201 -4.91 -2.82 30.15
CA GLY A 201 -6.35 -2.69 30.30
C GLY A 201 -6.86 -3.50 31.52
N GLN A 202 -8.00 -3.11 32.11
CA GLN A 202 -8.68 -3.89 33.16
C GLN A 202 -10.11 -4.19 32.70
N GLY A 203 -10.55 -5.46 32.75
CA GLY A 203 -11.95 -5.83 32.50
C GLY A 203 -12.16 -7.31 32.13
N LEU A 204 -13.04 -8.01 32.86
CA LEU A 204 -13.46 -9.38 32.54
C LEU A 204 -14.36 -9.40 31.29
N ASN A 205 -13.96 -10.11 30.24
CA ASN A 205 -14.83 -10.35 29.10
C ASN A 205 -14.71 -11.81 28.58
N GLN A 206 -15.85 -12.48 28.42
CA GLN A 206 -16.00 -13.83 27.85
C GLN A 206 -16.51 -13.70 26.41
N PHE A 207 -15.94 -14.45 25.46
CA PHE A 207 -16.31 -14.35 24.04
C PHE A 207 -16.48 -15.69 23.34
N ARG A 208 -17.29 -15.66 22.28
CA ARG A 208 -17.45 -16.74 21.32
C ARG A 208 -16.81 -16.31 20.00
N ALA A 209 -15.90 -17.11 19.46
CA ALA A 209 -15.19 -16.78 18.23
C ALA A 209 -16.15 -16.73 17.02
N LEU A 210 -15.83 -15.86 16.06
CA LEU A 210 -16.47 -15.84 14.74
C LEU A 210 -16.24 -17.17 14.02
N GLU A 211 -17.21 -17.61 13.21
CA GLU A 211 -16.99 -18.72 12.27
C GLU A 211 -16.08 -18.21 11.13
N GLY A 212 -14.79 -18.52 11.18
CA GLY A 212 -13.78 -18.05 10.23
C GLY A 212 -12.35 -18.36 10.70
N PRO A 213 -11.32 -18.09 9.89
CA PRO A 213 -9.95 -18.36 10.28
C PRO A 213 -9.48 -17.46 11.44
N PRO A 214 -8.67 -17.97 12.40
CA PRO A 214 -8.29 -17.23 13.61
C PRO A 214 -7.60 -15.88 13.37
N HIS A 215 -6.87 -15.73 12.26
CA HIS A 215 -6.16 -14.49 11.90
C HIS A 215 -7.09 -13.29 11.61
N LEU A 216 -8.40 -13.52 11.49
CA LEU A 216 -9.41 -12.47 11.29
C LEU A 216 -10.09 -12.02 12.57
N TRP A 217 -9.83 -12.69 13.70
CA TRP A 217 -10.46 -12.36 14.97
C TRP A 217 -9.82 -11.10 15.57
N SER A 218 -10.66 -10.17 16.02
CA SER A 218 -10.22 -8.93 16.63
C SER A 218 -11.03 -8.60 17.86
N MET A 219 -10.38 -8.08 18.89
CA MET A 219 -11.01 -7.59 20.10
C MET A 219 -10.31 -6.33 20.57
N ALA A 220 -11.07 -5.30 20.94
CA ALA A 220 -10.53 -4.10 21.57
C ALA A 220 -11.36 -3.72 22.79
N ALA A 221 -10.68 -3.52 23.91
CA ALA A 221 -11.21 -2.76 25.04
C ALA A 221 -10.68 -1.33 24.93
N HIS A 222 -11.56 -0.34 24.80
CA HIS A 222 -11.16 1.05 24.59
C HIS A 222 -11.98 2.03 25.43
N ASN A 223 -11.43 3.22 25.62
CA ASN A 223 -12.14 4.39 26.15
C ASN A 223 -12.44 5.42 25.05
N PHE A 224 -12.35 5.03 23.78
CA PHE A 224 -12.68 5.89 22.64
C PHE A 224 -14.14 6.35 22.65
N ASN A 225 -14.36 7.56 22.13
CA ASN A 225 -15.69 8.08 21.92
C ASN A 225 -16.25 7.53 20.61
N ASN A 226 -17.52 7.14 20.60
CA ASN A 226 -18.25 6.97 19.35
C ASN A 226 -18.64 8.36 18.85
N VAL A 227 -18.20 8.73 17.65
CA VAL A 227 -18.38 10.09 17.14
C VAL A 227 -19.19 10.14 15.86
N ASN A 228 -19.17 9.07 15.04
CA ASN A 228 -19.91 9.06 13.79
C ASN A 228 -20.34 7.65 13.35
N VAL A 229 -21.41 7.60 12.55
CA VAL A 229 -21.96 6.39 11.93
C VAL A 229 -22.01 6.64 10.41
N PRO A 230 -20.89 6.47 9.69
CA PRO A 230 -20.80 6.81 8.26
C PRO A 230 -21.76 6.01 7.39
N THR A 231 -22.07 4.78 7.77
CA THR A 231 -23.08 3.93 7.14
C THR A 231 -23.68 2.98 8.17
N SER A 232 -24.77 2.30 7.82
CA SER A 232 -25.46 1.37 8.73
C SER A 232 -24.49 0.33 9.28
N ASN A 233 -24.54 0.12 10.61
CA ASN A 233 -23.70 -0.84 11.33
C ASN A 233 -22.17 -0.62 11.17
N VAL A 234 -21.74 0.61 10.86
CA VAL A 234 -20.32 1.02 10.91
C VAL A 234 -20.20 2.12 11.94
N LEU A 235 -19.39 1.89 12.98
CA LEU A 235 -19.14 2.85 14.05
C LEU A 235 -17.72 3.36 13.94
N LEU A 236 -17.55 4.68 13.93
CA LEU A 236 -16.25 5.32 13.94
C LEU A 236 -15.91 5.77 15.36
N TYR A 237 -14.82 5.21 15.87
CA TYR A 237 -14.29 5.51 17.19
C TYR A 237 -13.06 6.40 17.07
N VAL A 238 -12.95 7.43 17.93
CA VAL A 238 -11.78 8.32 17.96
C VAL A 238 -11.24 8.51 19.38
N ARG A 239 -9.99 8.94 19.45
CA ARG A 239 -9.31 9.21 20.72
C ARG A 239 -9.99 10.39 21.44
N PRO A 240 -10.25 10.28 22.76
CA PRO A 240 -10.76 11.41 23.52
C PRO A 240 -9.81 12.61 23.46
N GLY A 241 -10.35 13.81 23.26
CA GLY A 241 -9.60 15.06 23.33
C GLY A 241 -9.04 15.59 22.01
N VAL A 242 -9.25 14.90 20.88
CA VAL A 242 -8.93 15.42 19.55
C VAL A 242 -10.23 15.69 18.77
N SER A 243 -10.38 16.89 18.23
CA SER A 243 -11.57 17.31 17.47
C SER A 243 -11.36 17.16 15.97
N ASN A 244 -12.44 16.84 15.23
CA ASN A 244 -12.50 16.78 13.76
C ASN A 244 -11.69 15.66 13.06
N GLN A 245 -11.19 14.65 13.80
CA GLN A 245 -10.50 13.49 13.19
C GLN A 245 -11.45 12.64 12.33
N GLU A 246 -12.74 12.65 12.64
CA GLU A 246 -13.72 11.70 12.14
C GLU A 246 -14.47 12.20 10.90
N SER A 247 -14.54 13.52 10.68
CA SER A 247 -15.42 14.09 9.65
C SER A 247 -15.02 13.61 8.26
N GLN A 248 -13.71 13.71 7.96
CA GLN A 248 -13.17 13.32 6.66
C GLN A 248 -13.18 11.81 6.47
N ALA A 249 -12.77 11.04 7.49
CA ALA A 249 -12.86 9.59 7.48
C ALA A 249 -14.31 9.11 7.24
N SER A 250 -15.30 9.79 7.85
CA SER A 250 -16.72 9.47 7.67
C SER A 250 -17.19 9.69 6.23
N VAL A 251 -16.77 10.77 5.58
CA VAL A 251 -17.09 11.05 4.17
C VAL A 251 -16.47 9.99 3.26
N ALA A 252 -15.17 9.71 3.44
CA ALA A 252 -14.48 8.69 2.67
C ALA A 252 -15.11 7.31 2.88
N PHE A 253 -15.48 6.96 4.11
CA PHE A 253 -16.08 5.67 4.45
C PHE A 253 -17.44 5.48 3.81
N ASN A 254 -18.31 6.49 3.91
CA ASN A 254 -19.61 6.43 3.28
C ASN A 254 -19.47 6.20 1.77
N PHE A 255 -18.57 6.92 1.11
CA PHE A 255 -18.30 6.74 -0.31
C PHE A 255 -17.73 5.35 -0.60
N TYR A 256 -16.65 4.94 0.07
CA TYR A 256 -15.96 3.68 -0.17
C TYR A 256 -16.85 2.47 0.01
N PHE A 257 -17.68 2.41 1.06
CA PHE A 257 -18.61 1.29 1.25
C PHE A 257 -19.65 1.21 0.11
N ASN A 258 -20.20 2.35 -0.30
CA ASN A 258 -21.19 2.38 -1.38
C ASN A 258 -20.55 1.96 -2.71
N THR A 259 -19.37 2.49 -3.03
CA THR A 259 -18.64 2.12 -4.24
C THR A 259 -18.17 0.66 -4.19
N LEU A 260 -17.74 0.12 -3.04
CA LEU A 260 -17.39 -1.29 -2.89
C LEU A 260 -18.60 -2.21 -3.10
N ASN A 261 -19.77 -1.86 -2.57
CA ASN A 261 -21.00 -2.62 -2.79
C ASN A 261 -21.30 -2.74 -4.30
N GLU A 262 -21.17 -1.63 -5.03
CA GLU A 262 -21.36 -1.58 -6.48
C GLU A 262 -20.26 -2.33 -7.23
N TRP A 263 -18.99 -2.09 -6.87
CA TRP A 263 -17.83 -2.71 -7.49
C TRP A 263 -17.90 -4.23 -7.38
N THR A 264 -18.24 -4.74 -6.20
CA THR A 264 -18.30 -6.18 -5.89
C THR A 264 -19.63 -6.84 -6.22
N ASN A 265 -20.68 -6.05 -6.49
CA ASN A 265 -22.07 -6.52 -6.58
C ASN A 265 -22.49 -7.41 -5.38
N LYS A 266 -21.90 -7.15 -4.22
CA LYS A 266 -22.16 -7.87 -2.97
C LYS A 266 -22.31 -6.84 -1.85
N PRO A 267 -23.55 -6.49 -1.48
CA PRO A 267 -23.78 -5.50 -0.45
C PRO A 267 -23.17 -5.90 0.89
N TYR A 268 -22.54 -4.94 1.57
CA TYR A 268 -21.91 -5.15 2.87
C TYR A 268 -22.88 -5.69 3.93
N PHE A 269 -24.16 -5.32 3.90
CA PHE A 269 -25.14 -5.86 4.85
C PHE A 269 -25.28 -7.39 4.76
N GLU A 270 -25.10 -8.00 3.58
CA GLU A 270 -25.11 -9.46 3.42
C GLU A 270 -23.87 -10.10 4.05
N ILE A 271 -22.72 -9.42 3.95
CA ILE A 271 -21.48 -9.83 4.60
C ILE A 271 -21.66 -9.81 6.12
N GLN A 272 -22.24 -8.74 6.66
CA GLN A 272 -22.53 -8.62 8.09
C GLN A 272 -23.49 -9.70 8.61
N MET A 273 -24.54 -10.03 7.85
CA MET A 273 -25.45 -11.13 8.21
C MET A 273 -24.70 -12.46 8.28
N ASN A 274 -23.79 -12.73 7.34
CA ASN A 274 -22.97 -13.94 7.35
C ASN A 274 -21.94 -13.95 8.49
N GLN A 275 -21.55 -12.78 9.01
CA GLN A 275 -20.72 -12.62 10.20
C GLN A 275 -21.54 -12.65 11.51
N ASN A 276 -22.84 -12.98 11.46
CA ASN A 276 -23.74 -12.97 12.61
C ASN A 276 -23.69 -11.65 13.40
N THR A 277 -23.56 -10.51 12.69
CA THR A 277 -23.47 -9.16 13.26
C THR A 277 -22.33 -8.92 14.25
N GLN A 278 -21.27 -9.74 14.24
CA GLN A 278 -20.14 -9.56 15.16
C GLN A 278 -19.18 -8.46 14.67
N LEU A 279 -18.48 -7.84 15.63
CA LEU A 279 -17.67 -6.64 15.44
C LEU A 279 -16.36 -6.95 14.69
N SER A 280 -16.17 -6.35 13.51
CA SER A 280 -14.86 -6.25 12.85
C SER A 280 -14.21 -4.93 13.22
N ILE A 281 -12.96 -4.97 13.71
CA ILE A 281 -12.22 -3.77 14.11
C ILE A 281 -11.17 -3.46 13.05
N LEU A 282 -11.19 -2.23 12.54
CA LEU A 282 -10.19 -1.72 11.61
C LEU A 282 -9.47 -0.54 12.26
N ALA A 283 -8.16 -0.68 12.45
CA ALA A 283 -7.31 0.44 12.85
C ALA A 283 -6.94 1.25 11.60
N LEU A 284 -7.06 2.57 11.69
CA LEU A 284 -6.83 3.48 10.58
C LEU A 284 -5.75 4.50 10.96
N PRO A 285 -5.02 5.04 9.97
CA PRO A 285 -4.13 6.16 10.20
C PRO A 285 -4.91 7.38 10.73
N ASP A 286 -4.27 8.16 11.60
CA ASP A 286 -4.84 9.37 12.17
C ASP A 286 -4.97 10.46 11.09
N VAL A 287 -6.20 10.88 10.79
CA VAL A 287 -6.54 11.89 9.77
C VAL A 287 -7.12 13.14 10.43
N SER A 288 -6.33 13.79 11.27
CA SER A 288 -6.73 14.99 12.02
C SER A 288 -6.67 16.31 11.24
N VAL A 289 -6.27 16.28 9.96
CA VAL A 289 -6.02 17.47 9.12
C VAL A 289 -6.62 17.30 7.73
N ASP A 290 -6.88 18.43 7.08
CA ASP A 290 -7.40 18.49 5.70
C ASP A 290 -6.51 17.70 4.73
N TRP A 291 -7.08 17.17 3.65
CA TRP A 291 -6.33 16.32 2.72
C TRP A 291 -5.33 17.13 1.90
N TYR A 292 -4.07 16.75 2.02
CA TYR A 292 -2.97 17.22 1.18
C TYR A 292 -2.25 16.01 0.59
N GLY A 293 -1.19 16.25 -0.18
CA GLY A 293 -0.48 15.22 -0.91
C GLY A 293 -0.11 13.96 -0.12
N LEU A 294 0.37 14.12 1.11
CA LEU A 294 0.75 13.00 1.98
C LEU A 294 -0.45 12.29 2.64
N SER A 295 -1.66 12.88 2.59
CA SER A 295 -2.91 12.20 2.98
C SER A 295 -3.31 11.06 2.04
N MET A 296 -2.69 10.97 0.86
CA MET A 296 -2.84 9.86 -0.08
C MET A 296 -2.64 8.50 0.60
N ILE A 297 -1.60 8.36 1.43
CA ILE A 297 -1.32 7.13 2.17
C ILE A 297 -2.51 6.79 3.06
N GLY A 298 -3.08 7.77 3.76
CA GLY A 298 -4.26 7.59 4.61
C GLY A 298 -5.48 7.13 3.81
N LEU A 299 -5.76 7.77 2.68
CA LEU A 299 -6.90 7.47 1.81
C LEU A 299 -6.82 6.07 1.19
N VAL A 300 -5.66 5.68 0.66
CA VAL A 300 -5.44 4.33 0.11
C VAL A 300 -5.54 3.29 1.23
N LYS A 301 -4.88 3.51 2.38
CA LYS A 301 -4.89 2.55 3.49
C LYS A 301 -6.30 2.32 4.03
N MET A 302 -7.11 3.39 4.10
CA MET A 302 -8.54 3.28 4.40
C MET A 302 -9.27 2.41 3.38
N ALA A 303 -9.11 2.67 2.09
CA ALA A 303 -9.75 1.90 1.03
C ALA A 303 -9.30 0.41 1.02
N GLU A 304 -8.01 0.14 1.24
CA GLU A 304 -7.45 -1.22 1.35
C GLU A 304 -8.04 -1.94 2.57
N ALA A 305 -8.08 -1.29 3.73
CA ALA A 305 -8.65 -1.86 4.95
C ALA A 305 -10.13 -2.21 4.79
N LEU A 306 -10.91 -1.36 4.12
CA LEU A 306 -12.32 -1.64 3.83
C LEU A 306 -12.50 -2.75 2.81
N SER A 307 -11.66 -2.81 1.78
CA SER A 307 -11.71 -3.85 0.75
C SER A 307 -11.50 -5.26 1.32
N LYS A 308 -10.77 -5.38 2.45
CA LYS A 308 -10.59 -6.66 3.17
C LYS A 308 -11.90 -7.31 3.62
N GLN A 309 -12.97 -6.53 3.83
CA GLN A 309 -14.28 -7.08 4.18
C GLN A 309 -14.82 -8.04 3.11
N TRP A 310 -14.44 -7.84 1.83
CA TRP A 310 -14.73 -8.76 0.74
C TRP A 310 -13.55 -9.70 0.47
N PHE A 311 -12.36 -9.12 0.29
CA PHE A 311 -11.13 -9.83 -0.05
C PHE A 311 -10.25 -9.98 1.19
N GLY A 312 -10.63 -10.91 2.05
CA GLY A 312 -9.98 -11.23 3.32
C GLY A 312 -10.96 -11.92 4.26
N TYR A 313 -12.16 -11.36 4.44
CA TYR A 313 -13.19 -11.96 5.30
C TYR A 313 -14.11 -12.93 4.56
N VAL A 314 -14.66 -12.51 3.42
CA VAL A 314 -15.56 -13.37 2.61
C VAL A 314 -14.76 -14.37 1.79
N ILE A 315 -13.67 -13.91 1.17
CA ILE A 315 -12.70 -14.73 0.46
C ILE A 315 -11.38 -14.63 1.20
N PHE A 316 -10.86 -15.75 1.67
CA PHE A 316 -9.53 -15.88 2.27
C PHE A 316 -8.81 -17.05 1.57
N PRO A 317 -7.47 -17.04 1.51
CA PRO A 317 -6.76 -18.13 0.86
C PRO A 317 -6.81 -19.41 1.70
N GLU A 318 -6.77 -20.57 1.04
CA GLU A 318 -6.62 -21.87 1.73
C GLU A 318 -5.20 -22.03 2.33
N ASN A 319 -4.19 -21.44 1.69
CA ASN A 319 -2.81 -21.35 2.15
C ASN A 319 -2.20 -20.02 1.69
N TRP A 320 -1.25 -19.47 2.47
CA TRP A 320 -0.62 -18.18 2.20
C TRP A 320 0.07 -18.06 0.83
N ARG A 321 0.40 -19.17 0.17
CA ARG A 321 0.85 -19.17 -1.24
C ARG A 321 -0.14 -18.48 -2.20
N TYR A 322 -1.44 -18.48 -1.87
CA TYR A 322 -2.51 -17.89 -2.68
C TYR A 322 -2.93 -16.50 -2.22
N GLU A 323 -2.26 -15.93 -1.20
CA GLU A 323 -2.60 -14.63 -0.63
C GLU A 323 -2.52 -13.51 -1.67
N TRP A 324 -1.69 -13.67 -2.70
CA TRP A 324 -1.59 -12.73 -3.81
C TRP A 324 -2.95 -12.45 -4.47
N VAL A 325 -3.82 -13.46 -4.62
CA VAL A 325 -5.15 -13.26 -5.22
C VAL A 325 -6.02 -12.37 -4.34
N VAL A 326 -6.06 -12.65 -3.03
CA VAL A 326 -6.95 -11.97 -2.09
C VAL A 326 -6.45 -10.55 -1.82
N SER A 327 -5.20 -10.42 -1.37
CA SER A 327 -4.55 -9.14 -1.12
C SER A 327 -4.49 -8.28 -2.40
N GLY A 328 -4.17 -8.90 -3.54
CA GLY A 328 -4.14 -8.23 -4.84
C GLY A 328 -5.48 -7.66 -5.27
N LEU A 329 -6.58 -8.41 -5.09
CA LEU A 329 -7.93 -7.94 -5.44
C LEU A 329 -8.35 -6.81 -4.50
N GLY A 330 -8.04 -6.95 -3.21
CA GLY A 330 -8.28 -5.92 -2.20
C GLY A 330 -7.55 -4.62 -2.53
N SER A 331 -6.24 -4.68 -2.79
CA SER A 331 -5.44 -3.50 -3.13
C SER A 331 -5.85 -2.90 -4.47
N TYR A 332 -6.10 -3.71 -5.50
CA TYR A 332 -6.55 -3.19 -6.80
C TYR A 332 -7.91 -2.48 -6.69
N ALA A 333 -8.89 -3.08 -6.01
CA ALA A 333 -10.19 -2.48 -5.78
C ALA A 333 -10.04 -1.15 -5.01
N ALA A 334 -9.22 -1.13 -3.95
CA ALA A 334 -8.96 0.07 -3.16
C ALA A 334 -8.43 1.24 -4.00
N TRP A 335 -7.45 0.99 -4.86
CA TRP A 335 -6.92 2.01 -5.78
C TRP A 335 -7.95 2.48 -6.79
N ASP A 336 -8.79 1.59 -7.31
CA ASP A 336 -9.84 1.94 -8.27
C ASP A 336 -10.97 2.78 -7.63
N ILE A 337 -11.30 2.49 -6.37
CA ILE A 337 -12.25 3.27 -5.59
C ILE A 337 -11.67 4.63 -5.25
N LEU A 338 -10.40 4.70 -4.82
CA LEU A 338 -9.74 5.98 -4.58
C LEU A 338 -9.70 6.84 -5.84
N ARG A 339 -9.41 6.23 -7.00
CA ARG A 339 -9.45 6.91 -8.29
C ARG A 339 -10.83 7.49 -8.57
N THR A 340 -11.89 6.76 -8.26
CA THR A 340 -13.28 7.22 -8.42
C THR A 340 -13.61 8.33 -7.42
N PHE A 341 -13.09 8.22 -6.20
CA PHE A 341 -13.28 9.18 -5.12
C PHE A 341 -12.60 10.54 -5.40
N GLN A 342 -11.42 10.50 -6.02
CA GLN A 342 -10.65 11.67 -6.44
C GLN A 342 -10.95 12.10 -7.89
N ASN A 343 -12.02 11.56 -8.50
CA ASN A 343 -12.36 11.88 -9.87
C ASN A 343 -13.08 13.23 -9.97
N ASP A 344 -12.50 14.17 -10.71
CA ASP A 344 -13.13 15.45 -10.97
C ASP A 344 -14.15 15.35 -12.12
N ILE A 345 -15.44 15.33 -11.77
CA ILE A 345 -16.53 15.32 -12.77
C ILE A 345 -16.61 16.65 -13.53
N THR A 346 -16.07 17.74 -12.97
CA THR A 346 -16.19 19.11 -13.49
C THR A 346 -14.94 19.64 -14.21
N GLY A 347 -13.78 19.04 -13.95
CA GLY A 347 -12.47 19.45 -14.46
C GLY A 347 -11.95 20.78 -13.88
N MET A 348 -12.48 21.24 -12.76
CA MET A 348 -12.15 22.52 -12.11
C MET A 348 -11.59 22.37 -10.69
N ASP A 349 -11.67 21.19 -10.07
CA ASP A 349 -11.20 20.97 -8.71
C ASP A 349 -9.72 20.58 -8.72
N VAL A 350 -8.88 21.61 -8.55
CA VAL A 350 -7.43 21.47 -8.52
C VAL A 350 -6.92 20.82 -7.23
N SER A 351 -7.77 20.62 -6.22
CA SER A 351 -7.38 20.01 -4.94
C SER A 351 -7.32 18.48 -4.98
N LEU A 352 -7.86 17.86 -6.03
CA LEU A 352 -7.92 16.41 -6.18
C LEU A 352 -6.58 15.83 -6.66
N LEU A 353 -6.29 14.61 -6.19
CA LEU A 353 -5.08 13.87 -6.54
C LEU A 353 -5.25 13.12 -7.87
N ASP A 354 -4.22 13.14 -8.71
CA ASP A 354 -4.17 12.25 -9.87
C ASP A 354 -3.77 10.83 -9.43
N VAL A 355 -4.78 10.04 -9.11
CA VAL A 355 -4.61 8.67 -8.62
C VAL A 355 -4.01 7.73 -9.66
N ASN A 356 -4.18 7.99 -10.96
CA ASN A 356 -3.51 7.18 -11.99
C ASN A 356 -2.00 7.44 -11.99
N THR A 357 -1.59 8.71 -11.90
CA THR A 357 -0.18 9.07 -11.71
C THR A 357 0.41 8.38 -10.48
N LEU A 358 -0.29 8.49 -9.35
CA LEU A 358 0.15 7.91 -8.08
C LEU A 358 0.23 6.37 -8.16
N PHE A 359 -0.72 5.71 -8.81
CA PHE A 359 -0.68 4.25 -8.99
C PHE A 359 0.57 3.83 -9.77
N VAL A 360 0.95 4.56 -10.82
CA VAL A 360 2.15 4.22 -11.57
C VAL A 360 3.40 4.40 -10.71
N THR A 361 3.54 5.53 -10.03
CA THR A 361 4.76 5.84 -9.27
C THR A 361 4.89 5.03 -7.98
N GLU A 362 3.79 4.77 -7.27
CA GLU A 362 3.80 4.13 -5.94
C GLU A 362 3.57 2.61 -6.01
N VAL A 363 3.03 2.07 -7.12
CA VAL A 363 2.72 0.64 -7.26
C VAL A 363 3.53 -0.01 -8.37
N ILE A 364 3.40 0.48 -9.61
CA ILE A 364 4.04 -0.17 -10.77
C ILE A 364 5.55 -0.02 -10.70
N GLN A 365 6.04 1.21 -10.52
CA GLN A 365 7.46 1.51 -10.47
C GLN A 365 8.16 0.91 -9.25
N GLU A 366 7.52 0.95 -8.09
CA GLU A 366 8.01 0.28 -6.87
C GLU A 366 8.05 -1.25 -7.03
N SER A 367 7.04 -1.84 -7.71
CA SER A 367 7.07 -3.25 -8.08
C SER A 367 8.28 -3.57 -8.94
N LEU A 368 8.53 -2.80 -10.00
CA LEU A 368 9.65 -3.05 -10.92
C LEU A 368 11.01 -2.92 -10.22
N LEU A 369 11.15 -1.91 -9.35
CA LEU A 369 12.37 -1.73 -8.56
C LEU A 369 12.65 -2.94 -7.65
N ARG A 370 11.62 -3.46 -6.97
CA ARG A 370 11.74 -4.60 -6.05
C ARG A 370 11.88 -5.94 -6.78
N ASP A 371 11.25 -6.09 -7.94
CA ASP A 371 11.31 -7.28 -8.80
C ASP A 371 12.60 -7.33 -9.64
N GLY A 372 13.35 -6.22 -9.71
CA GLY A 372 14.61 -6.13 -10.44
C GLY A 372 15.76 -6.90 -9.79
N TYR A 373 15.67 -7.19 -8.49
CA TYR A 373 16.70 -7.95 -7.77
C TYR A 373 16.60 -9.44 -8.05
N THR A 374 17.75 -10.10 -8.10
CA THR A 374 17.80 -11.58 -8.29
C THR A 374 17.16 -12.37 -7.14
N SER A 375 17.06 -11.76 -5.96
CA SER A 375 16.41 -12.32 -4.77
C SER A 375 14.90 -12.05 -4.69
N ALA A 376 14.29 -11.51 -5.74
CA ALA A 376 12.85 -11.25 -5.79
C ALA A 376 12.03 -12.54 -5.69
N GLN A 377 10.96 -12.52 -4.89
CA GLN A 377 10.08 -13.67 -4.69
C GLN A 377 9.09 -13.83 -5.85
N VAL A 378 8.76 -15.08 -6.18
CA VAL A 378 7.64 -15.40 -7.08
C VAL A 378 6.31 -15.15 -6.37
N LEU A 379 5.29 -14.72 -7.12
CA LEU A 379 3.98 -14.39 -6.54
C LEU A 379 3.24 -15.59 -5.95
N GLU A 380 3.34 -16.74 -6.62
CA GLU A 380 2.79 -18.01 -6.14
C GLU A 380 3.95 -19.02 -5.99
N PRO A 381 4.44 -19.23 -4.76
CA PRO A 381 5.39 -20.29 -4.47
C PRO A 381 4.85 -21.68 -4.85
N GLY A 382 5.74 -22.58 -5.28
CA GLY A 382 5.36 -23.93 -5.70
C GLY A 382 4.87 -24.81 -4.55
N GLU A 383 5.35 -24.53 -3.34
CA GLU A 383 5.05 -25.26 -2.11
C GLU A 383 4.17 -24.43 -1.17
N ASP A 384 3.42 -25.13 -0.32
CA ASP A 384 2.57 -24.50 0.69
C ASP A 384 3.44 -23.87 1.78
N MET A 385 3.01 -22.70 2.27
CA MET A 385 3.77 -21.92 3.25
C MET A 385 3.22 -22.15 4.66
N PHE A 386 4.14 -22.39 5.60
CA PHE A 386 3.82 -22.64 7.02
C PHE A 386 4.72 -21.86 7.98
N ASP A 387 5.95 -21.52 7.55
CA ASP A 387 6.88 -20.73 8.33
C ASP A 387 6.45 -19.27 8.41
N GLU A 388 6.34 -18.73 9.63
CA GLU A 388 5.82 -17.38 9.87
C GLU A 388 6.65 -16.30 9.19
N ASP A 389 7.98 -16.40 9.24
CA ASP A 389 8.86 -15.37 8.69
C ASP A 389 8.76 -15.37 7.17
N VAL A 390 8.74 -16.56 6.55
CA VAL A 390 8.52 -16.71 5.10
C VAL A 390 7.14 -16.20 4.69
N ILE A 391 6.09 -16.45 5.48
CA ILE A 391 4.74 -15.92 5.25
C ILE A 391 4.74 -14.39 5.31
N ARG A 392 5.32 -13.82 6.37
CA ARG A 392 5.39 -12.37 6.57
C ARG A 392 6.14 -11.69 5.42
N ASP A 393 7.27 -12.26 5.02
CA ASP A 393 8.07 -11.76 3.91
C ASP A 393 7.31 -11.75 2.59
N ASN A 394 6.51 -12.79 2.33
CA ASN A 394 5.69 -12.88 1.13
C ASN A 394 4.57 -11.82 1.13
N ILE A 395 3.86 -11.68 2.25
CA ILE A 395 2.70 -10.78 2.37
C ILE A 395 3.12 -9.31 2.36
N ASN A 396 4.18 -8.97 3.08
CA ASN A 396 4.65 -7.58 3.21
C ASN A 396 5.68 -7.19 2.14
N GLY A 397 6.16 -8.15 1.36
CA GLY A 397 7.18 -7.95 0.33
C GLY A 397 6.64 -7.52 -1.03
N LEU A 398 7.19 -8.13 -2.09
CA LEU A 398 6.95 -7.74 -3.48
C LEU A 398 5.49 -7.88 -3.91
N MET A 399 4.77 -8.87 -3.37
CA MET A 399 3.38 -9.18 -3.73
C MET A 399 2.46 -7.97 -3.61
N LYS A 400 2.66 -7.15 -2.58
CA LYS A 400 1.87 -5.94 -2.28
C LYS A 400 1.88 -4.93 -3.42
N TYR A 401 2.97 -4.87 -4.18
CA TYR A 401 3.14 -3.93 -5.30
C TYR A 401 2.90 -4.62 -6.64
N LYS A 402 3.49 -5.80 -6.82
CA LYS A 402 3.46 -6.52 -8.10
C LYS A 402 2.08 -7.03 -8.47
N THR A 403 1.30 -7.47 -7.50
CA THR A 403 -0.03 -8.01 -7.80
C THR A 403 -1.02 -6.97 -8.32
N PRO A 404 -1.25 -5.83 -7.64
CA PRO A 404 -2.12 -4.80 -8.19
C PRO A 404 -1.61 -4.25 -9.53
N ALA A 405 -0.30 -4.17 -9.75
CA ALA A 405 0.28 -3.80 -11.05
C ALA A 405 -0.10 -4.80 -12.17
N LEU A 406 0.02 -6.10 -11.90
CA LEU A 406 -0.41 -7.15 -12.84
C LEU A 406 -1.92 -7.13 -13.08
N PHE A 407 -2.73 -6.86 -12.06
CA PHE A 407 -4.18 -6.72 -12.23
C PHE A 407 -4.54 -5.52 -13.08
N ARG A 408 -3.86 -4.39 -12.91
CA ARG A 408 -4.02 -3.24 -13.81
C ARG A 408 -3.64 -3.60 -15.25
N MET A 409 -2.56 -4.35 -15.45
CA MET A 409 -2.18 -4.85 -16.77
C MET A 409 -3.27 -5.77 -17.35
N MET A 410 -3.71 -6.79 -16.60
CA MET A 410 -4.76 -7.73 -17.03
C MET A 410 -6.08 -7.04 -17.35
N ARG A 411 -6.46 -6.00 -16.60
CA ARG A 411 -7.62 -5.16 -16.96
C ARG A 411 -7.46 -4.57 -18.35
N LEU A 412 -6.29 -4.02 -18.68
CA LEU A 412 -6.07 -3.39 -19.99
C LEU A 412 -6.05 -4.43 -21.13
N ILE A 413 -5.55 -5.64 -20.87
CA ILE A 413 -5.52 -6.74 -21.86
C ILE A 413 -6.92 -7.32 -22.10
N LEU A 414 -7.62 -7.68 -21.02
CA LEU A 414 -8.82 -8.53 -21.07
C LEU A 414 -10.12 -7.73 -20.93
N GLY A 415 -10.03 -6.47 -20.51
CA GLY A 415 -11.15 -5.55 -20.40
C GLY A 415 -11.25 -4.61 -21.61
N ASP A 416 -12.37 -3.89 -21.67
CA ASP A 416 -12.60 -2.81 -22.62
C ASP A 416 -13.00 -1.52 -21.87
N GLU A 417 -13.35 -0.46 -22.60
CA GLU A 417 -13.79 0.82 -22.00
C GLU A 417 -15.02 0.69 -21.09
N SER A 418 -15.82 -0.38 -21.25
CA SER A 418 -17.07 -0.64 -20.55
C SER A 418 -17.00 -1.79 -19.53
N GLN A 419 -16.00 -2.66 -19.60
CA GLN A 419 -15.86 -3.85 -18.76
C GLN A 419 -14.48 -3.93 -18.11
N ASP A 420 -14.45 -3.76 -16.79
CA ASP A 420 -13.27 -4.10 -15.99
C ASP A 420 -13.26 -5.62 -15.74
N PHE A 421 -12.30 -6.30 -16.38
CA PHE A 421 -12.11 -7.74 -16.24
C PHE A 421 -11.80 -8.15 -14.78
N ILE A 422 -10.99 -7.38 -14.06
CA ILE A 422 -10.62 -7.68 -12.68
C ILE A 422 -11.81 -7.52 -11.75
N GLN A 423 -12.61 -6.47 -11.96
CA GLN A 423 -13.88 -6.30 -11.25
C GLN A 423 -14.81 -7.49 -11.51
N SER A 424 -14.93 -7.93 -12.76
CA SER A 424 -15.77 -9.07 -13.13
C SER A 424 -15.28 -10.38 -12.51
N ALA A 425 -13.96 -10.60 -12.46
CA ALA A 425 -13.36 -11.74 -11.78
C ALA A 425 -13.61 -11.69 -10.26
N GLY A 426 -13.44 -10.54 -9.62
CA GLY A 426 -13.76 -10.33 -8.20
C GLY A 426 -15.23 -10.63 -7.89
N ARG A 427 -16.15 -10.14 -8.72
CA ARG A 427 -17.59 -10.46 -8.63
C ARG A 427 -17.87 -11.95 -8.76
N ALA A 428 -17.25 -12.62 -9.74
CA ALA A 428 -17.42 -14.04 -9.96
C ALA A 428 -16.94 -14.86 -8.76
N LEU A 429 -15.79 -14.51 -8.18
CA LEU A 429 -15.27 -15.16 -6.97
C LEU A 429 -16.18 -14.96 -5.76
N LEU A 430 -16.76 -13.77 -5.60
CA LEU A 430 -17.65 -13.44 -4.48
C LEU A 430 -19.06 -14.07 -4.62
N ALA A 431 -19.50 -14.33 -5.85
CA ALA A 431 -20.79 -14.94 -6.18
C ALA A 431 -20.72 -16.48 -6.28
N GLY A 432 -19.54 -17.03 -6.53
CA GLY A 432 -19.34 -18.47 -6.68
C GLY A 432 -19.68 -19.25 -5.41
N ARG A 433 -20.53 -20.28 -5.53
CA ARG A 433 -20.53 -21.39 -4.56
C ARG A 433 -19.35 -22.30 -4.93
N TYR A 434 -18.24 -22.16 -4.21
CA TYR A 434 -17.05 -23.03 -4.21
C TYR A 434 -16.92 -23.97 -5.42
N GLU A 435 -16.42 -23.46 -6.54
CA GLU A 435 -15.76 -24.33 -7.52
C GLU A 435 -14.26 -24.21 -7.31
N ARG A 436 -13.62 -25.37 -7.13
CA ARG A 436 -12.19 -25.50 -6.89
C ARG A 436 -11.43 -24.93 -8.09
N PHE A 437 -10.88 -23.72 -7.96
CA PHE A 437 -10.05 -23.11 -8.99
C PHE A 437 -8.63 -23.66 -8.84
N GLY A 438 -8.33 -24.75 -9.55
CA GLY A 438 -7.00 -25.33 -9.58
C GLY A 438 -6.19 -24.74 -10.73
N PHE A 439 -5.17 -23.95 -10.42
CA PHE A 439 -4.16 -23.60 -11.41
C PHE A 439 -3.24 -24.83 -11.60
N SER A 440 -3.19 -25.36 -12.83
CA SER A 440 -2.18 -26.34 -13.18
C SER A 440 -0.83 -25.64 -13.25
N SER A 441 0.20 -26.19 -12.60
CA SER A 441 1.57 -25.72 -12.78
C SER A 441 1.95 -25.85 -14.27
N GLN A 442 2.13 -24.71 -14.93
CA GLN A 442 2.76 -24.66 -16.24
C GLN A 442 4.27 -24.54 -16.01
N PRO A 443 5.11 -25.32 -16.70
CA PRO A 443 6.54 -25.06 -16.72
C PRO A 443 6.79 -23.66 -17.32
N HIS A 444 7.86 -22.98 -16.89
CA HIS A 444 8.24 -21.64 -17.33
C HIS A 444 8.01 -21.44 -18.85
N VAL A 445 6.98 -20.67 -19.18
CA VAL A 445 6.68 -20.23 -20.54
C VAL A 445 7.28 -18.84 -20.72
N ALA A 446 7.80 -18.55 -21.90
CA ALA A 446 8.04 -17.16 -22.28
C ALA A 446 6.75 -16.36 -22.04
N PHE A 447 6.84 -15.26 -21.28
CA PHE A 447 5.65 -14.46 -20.98
C PHE A 447 5.08 -13.90 -22.29
N ASN A 448 3.78 -14.09 -22.50
CA ASN A 448 3.08 -13.35 -23.54
C ASN A 448 2.97 -11.90 -23.06
N VAL A 449 3.76 -11.00 -23.66
CA VAL A 449 3.80 -9.60 -23.25
C VAL A 449 2.82 -8.80 -24.11
N PRO A 450 1.78 -8.19 -23.52
CA PRO A 450 0.93 -7.27 -24.24
C PRO A 450 1.70 -5.99 -24.59
N ILE A 451 1.61 -5.54 -25.83
CA ILE A 451 2.34 -4.38 -26.32
C ILE A 451 1.37 -3.33 -26.86
N THR A 452 1.58 -2.10 -26.41
CA THR A 452 1.12 -0.86 -27.05
C THR A 452 2.34 -0.08 -27.51
N TYR A 453 2.22 0.68 -28.59
CA TYR A 453 3.30 1.58 -29.03
C TYR A 453 2.77 2.74 -29.86
N THR A 454 3.56 3.81 -29.92
CA THR A 454 3.32 4.99 -30.75
C THR A 454 4.60 5.36 -31.48
N VAL A 455 4.46 5.95 -32.67
CA VAL A 455 5.59 6.38 -33.51
C VAL A 455 5.62 7.90 -33.64
N SER A 456 6.80 8.49 -33.78
CA SER A 456 7.03 9.94 -33.97
C SER A 456 6.24 10.53 -35.14
N THR A 457 6.10 9.77 -36.23
CA THR A 457 5.43 10.22 -37.46
C THR A 457 3.91 10.36 -37.30
N GLN A 458 3.31 9.60 -36.38
CA GLN A 458 1.88 9.62 -36.04
C GLN A 458 1.69 9.33 -34.55
N PRO A 459 1.98 10.31 -33.67
CA PRO A 459 1.94 10.08 -32.25
C PRO A 459 0.49 9.90 -31.79
N ASN A 460 0.22 8.81 -31.07
CA ASN A 460 -1.07 8.54 -30.43
C ASN A 460 -0.83 8.01 -29.01
N TYR A 461 -1.02 8.86 -28.01
CA TYR A 461 -0.89 8.53 -26.60
C TYR A 461 -2.21 8.13 -25.94
N GLU A 462 -3.32 8.15 -26.68
CA GLU A 462 -4.67 7.88 -26.17
C GLU A 462 -4.99 6.38 -26.21
N VAL A 463 -4.36 5.61 -27.11
CA VAL A 463 -4.57 4.17 -27.21
C VAL A 463 -3.70 3.43 -26.19
N ILE A 464 -4.31 3.10 -25.05
CA ILE A 464 -3.66 2.43 -23.92
C ILE A 464 -3.92 0.91 -23.84
N HIS A 465 -4.85 0.41 -24.66
CA HIS A 465 -5.14 -1.02 -24.75
C HIS A 465 -4.16 -1.71 -25.69
N PRO A 466 -3.66 -2.92 -25.35
CA PRO A 466 -2.70 -3.67 -26.16
C PRO A 466 -3.15 -3.81 -27.61
N ILE A 467 -2.26 -3.45 -28.53
CA ILE A 467 -2.48 -3.58 -29.98
C ILE A 467 -1.97 -4.95 -30.44
N GLU A 468 -1.00 -5.53 -29.74
CA GLU A 468 -0.34 -6.77 -30.11
C GLU A 468 0.07 -7.59 -28.88
N MET A 469 0.15 -8.92 -29.03
CA MET A 469 0.67 -9.84 -28.02
C MET A 469 1.99 -10.41 -28.51
N MET A 470 3.08 -10.18 -27.77
CA MET A 470 4.39 -10.72 -28.08
C MET A 470 4.53 -12.13 -27.49
N GLU A 471 4.59 -13.14 -28.34
CA GLU A 471 4.83 -14.54 -27.97
C GLU A 471 6.32 -14.89 -28.14
N GLY A 472 7.07 -14.94 -27.05
CA GLY A 472 8.50 -15.28 -27.09
C GLY A 472 9.35 -14.24 -27.81
N THR A 473 10.30 -14.66 -28.64
CA THR A 473 11.19 -13.74 -29.38
C THR A 473 10.49 -13.26 -30.65
N MET A 474 9.86 -12.09 -30.58
CA MET A 474 9.28 -11.38 -31.72
C MET A 474 10.20 -10.26 -32.21
N THR A 475 10.30 -10.05 -33.52
CA THR A 475 11.08 -8.94 -34.12
C THR A 475 10.13 -7.96 -34.81
N PHE A 476 10.13 -6.72 -34.34
CA PHE A 476 9.39 -5.61 -34.97
C PHE A 476 10.27 -4.95 -36.04
N ASN A 477 9.85 -5.02 -37.30
CA ASN A 477 10.50 -4.28 -38.38
C ASN A 477 9.87 -2.90 -38.47
N MET A 478 10.45 -1.93 -37.76
CA MET A 478 10.03 -0.53 -37.80
C MET A 478 11.01 0.27 -38.65
N PHE A 479 10.50 1.12 -39.53
CA PHE A 479 11.32 2.08 -40.25
C PHE A 479 11.41 3.35 -39.41
N LEU A 480 12.63 3.68 -38.97
CA LEU A 480 12.93 4.91 -38.25
C LEU A 480 13.95 5.69 -39.10
N ASP A 481 13.62 6.93 -39.44
CA ASP A 481 14.60 7.84 -40.04
C ASP A 481 15.39 8.55 -38.92
N GLU A 482 16.64 8.14 -38.75
CA GLU A 482 17.55 8.73 -37.76
C GLU A 482 17.87 10.20 -38.07
N GLU A 483 17.85 10.63 -39.34
CA GLU A 483 18.11 12.03 -39.72
C GLU A 483 16.91 12.93 -39.41
N GLU A 484 15.69 12.38 -39.46
CA GLU A 484 14.47 13.11 -39.07
C GLU A 484 14.16 13.03 -37.57
N GLY A 485 14.92 12.21 -36.81
CA GLY A 485 14.74 12.05 -35.37
C GLY A 485 13.54 11.18 -35.01
N ASP A 486 13.22 10.20 -35.85
CA ASP A 486 12.10 9.30 -35.62
C ASP A 486 12.29 8.41 -34.39
N TYR A 487 11.20 8.18 -33.65
CA TYR A 487 11.20 7.33 -32.46
C TYR A 487 9.96 6.43 -32.42
N THR A 488 10.09 5.32 -31.69
CA THR A 488 8.95 4.50 -31.25
C THR A 488 8.96 4.41 -29.73
N LEU A 489 7.80 4.68 -29.12
CA LEU A 489 7.62 4.54 -27.68
C LEU A 489 6.65 3.39 -27.39
N PHE A 490 7.11 2.41 -26.62
CA PHE A 490 6.31 1.25 -26.19
C PHE A 490 5.58 1.47 -24.85
N ASN A 491 4.61 0.61 -24.57
CA ASN A 491 3.86 0.51 -23.32
C ASN A 491 3.10 1.79 -22.94
N ILE A 492 2.32 2.34 -23.87
CA ILE A 492 1.43 3.47 -23.63
C ILE A 492 0.39 3.07 -22.57
N GLN A 493 0.54 3.58 -21.34
CA GLN A 493 -0.38 3.35 -20.22
C GLN A 493 -1.07 4.65 -19.77
N GLY A 494 -1.21 5.61 -20.69
CA GLY A 494 -1.97 6.84 -20.47
C GLY A 494 -1.21 7.97 -19.79
N GLN A 495 0.10 7.84 -19.53
CA GLN A 495 0.94 8.92 -18.97
C GLN A 495 2.42 8.88 -19.43
N GLY A 496 3.06 10.06 -19.35
CA GLY A 496 4.16 10.57 -20.19
C GLY A 496 5.61 10.05 -20.00
N TYR A 497 6.57 10.92 -20.33
CA TYR A 497 7.99 10.58 -20.55
C TYR A 497 8.75 10.09 -19.31
N TYR A 498 8.19 10.19 -18.10
CA TYR A 498 8.82 9.71 -16.85
C TYR A 498 9.29 8.25 -16.90
N ARG A 499 8.60 7.40 -17.69
CA ARG A 499 8.99 6.00 -17.89
C ARG A 499 10.35 5.88 -18.56
N LEU A 500 10.69 6.81 -19.46
CA LEU A 500 12.01 6.86 -20.09
C LEU A 500 13.10 7.18 -19.07
N ILE A 501 12.83 8.09 -18.12
CA ILE A 501 13.76 8.37 -17.01
C ILE A 501 13.96 7.11 -16.18
N ASP A 502 12.86 6.48 -15.75
CA ASP A 502 12.90 5.32 -14.88
C ASP A 502 13.56 4.11 -15.55
N ASP A 503 13.11 3.76 -16.74
CA ASP A 503 13.60 2.60 -17.49
C ASP A 503 15.07 2.81 -17.87
N SER A 504 15.48 4.00 -18.34
CA SER A 504 16.87 4.25 -18.71
C SER A 504 17.82 4.11 -17.52
N LEU A 505 17.48 4.68 -16.36
CA LEU A 505 18.32 4.58 -15.15
C LEU A 505 18.36 3.15 -14.60
N ASN A 506 17.24 2.42 -14.61
CA ASN A 506 17.22 1.02 -14.19
C ASN A 506 17.95 0.10 -15.19
N LEU A 507 17.83 0.34 -16.49
CA LEU A 507 18.58 -0.41 -17.51
C LEU A 507 20.08 -0.13 -17.41
N ALA A 508 20.49 1.11 -17.11
CA ALA A 508 21.88 1.44 -16.84
C ALA A 508 22.39 0.75 -15.57
N ARG A 509 21.57 0.76 -14.51
CA ARG A 509 21.85 0.01 -13.27
C ARG A 509 22.04 -1.48 -13.52
N ALA A 510 21.25 -2.05 -14.43
CA ALA A 510 21.35 -3.46 -14.83
C ALA A 510 22.46 -3.73 -15.89
N GLY A 511 23.24 -2.71 -16.29
CA GLY A 511 24.28 -2.85 -17.32
C GLY A 511 23.75 -3.19 -18.71
N ARG A 512 22.48 -2.89 -19.00
CA ARG A 512 21.82 -3.14 -20.29
C ARG A 512 21.98 -1.98 -21.27
N ILE A 513 22.14 -0.78 -20.74
CA ILE A 513 22.60 0.41 -21.47
C ILE A 513 23.74 1.05 -20.66
N ASP A 514 24.51 1.93 -21.29
CA ASP A 514 25.50 2.73 -20.58
C ASP A 514 24.86 3.91 -19.82
N TYR A 515 25.56 4.37 -18.78
CA TYR A 515 25.14 5.53 -17.99
C TYR A 515 25.18 6.84 -18.78
N GLU A 516 26.04 6.97 -19.80
CA GLU A 516 26.02 8.13 -20.74
C GLU A 516 24.62 8.31 -21.34
N THR A 517 24.07 7.22 -21.89
CA THR A 517 22.76 7.22 -22.54
C THR A 517 21.65 7.53 -21.54
N ALA A 518 21.68 6.92 -20.35
CA ALA A 518 20.71 7.22 -19.31
C ALA A 518 20.79 8.68 -18.84
N PHE A 519 21.99 9.20 -18.63
CA PHE A 519 22.16 10.58 -18.18
C PHE A 519 21.78 11.62 -19.23
N ARG A 520 21.91 11.32 -20.53
CA ARG A 520 21.34 12.17 -21.59
C ARG A 520 19.83 12.32 -21.49
N VAL A 521 19.11 11.27 -21.08
CA VAL A 521 17.67 11.35 -20.79
C VAL A 521 17.44 12.19 -19.54
N VAL A 522 18.23 11.96 -18.48
CA VAL A 522 18.15 12.74 -17.22
C VAL A 522 18.32 14.24 -17.45
N LEU A 523 19.16 14.66 -18.40
CA LEU A 523 19.34 16.09 -18.72
C LEU A 523 18.03 16.80 -19.12
N SER A 524 17.03 16.08 -19.62
CA SER A 524 15.73 16.67 -19.93
C SER A 524 14.91 17.08 -18.70
N MET A 525 15.30 16.64 -17.49
CA MET A 525 14.73 17.12 -16.22
C MET A 525 14.85 18.63 -16.02
N GLU A 526 15.82 19.30 -16.69
CA GLU A 526 15.96 20.77 -16.67
C GLU A 526 14.65 21.51 -17.04
N HIS A 527 13.76 20.84 -17.77
CA HIS A 527 12.50 21.39 -18.28
C HIS A 527 11.25 20.87 -17.57
N GLU A 528 11.41 20.14 -16.46
CA GLU A 528 10.33 19.35 -15.87
C GLU A 528 9.70 19.97 -14.63
N THR A 529 8.38 19.86 -14.50
CA THR A 529 7.56 20.41 -13.41
C THR A 529 6.50 19.43 -12.89
N GLU A 530 6.28 18.29 -13.56
CA GLU A 530 5.28 17.31 -13.16
C GLU A 530 5.79 16.33 -12.10
N TYR A 531 4.86 15.84 -11.26
CA TYR A 531 5.17 14.95 -10.15
C TYR A 531 5.81 13.62 -10.58
N ALA A 532 5.23 12.95 -11.59
CA ALA A 532 5.65 11.59 -11.96
C ALA A 532 7.10 11.54 -12.48
N PRO A 533 7.53 12.44 -13.39
CA PRO A 533 8.93 12.57 -13.79
C PRO A 533 9.88 12.84 -12.62
N TRP A 534 9.56 13.79 -11.74
CA TRP A 534 10.38 14.10 -10.57
C TRP A 534 10.49 12.92 -9.60
N LYS A 535 9.38 12.20 -9.36
CA LYS A 535 9.38 11.00 -8.52
C LYS A 535 10.24 9.88 -9.10
N ALA A 536 10.14 9.62 -10.41
CA ALA A 536 10.98 8.64 -11.10
C ALA A 536 12.47 9.02 -11.06
N PHE A 537 12.80 10.29 -11.35
CA PHE A 537 14.15 10.83 -11.26
C PHE A 537 14.71 10.68 -9.83
N ILE A 538 14.02 11.20 -8.83
CA ILE A 538 14.49 11.22 -7.43
C ILE A 538 14.71 9.81 -6.88
N ARG A 539 13.81 8.85 -7.18
CA ARG A 539 13.97 7.45 -6.74
C ARG A 539 15.27 6.83 -7.25
N ASN A 540 15.55 6.96 -8.55
CA ASN A 540 16.76 6.42 -9.16
C ASN A 540 18.01 7.22 -8.76
N MET A 541 17.92 8.54 -8.71
CA MET A 541 19.06 9.37 -8.34
C MET A 541 19.41 9.29 -6.85
N ASN A 542 18.46 8.95 -5.98
CA ASN A 542 18.75 8.67 -4.57
C ASN A 542 19.64 7.44 -4.39
N PHE A 543 19.48 6.41 -5.24
CA PHE A 543 20.38 5.26 -5.27
C PHE A 543 21.83 5.67 -5.57
N LEU A 544 22.03 6.54 -6.56
CA LEU A 544 23.34 7.08 -6.93
C LEU A 544 23.88 8.05 -5.88
N ARG A 545 23.03 8.93 -5.34
CA ARG A 545 23.41 9.90 -4.30
C ARG A 545 24.02 9.25 -3.08
N LYS A 546 23.34 8.25 -2.51
CA LYS A 546 23.82 7.54 -1.30
C LYS A 546 25.23 6.98 -1.49
N ARG A 547 25.48 6.47 -2.69
CA ARG A 547 26.73 5.87 -3.15
C ARG A 547 27.85 6.87 -3.38
N LEU A 548 27.55 7.95 -4.07
CA LEU A 548 28.48 9.07 -4.26
C LEU A 548 28.85 9.71 -2.93
N VAL A 549 27.89 9.90 -2.02
CA VAL A 549 28.16 10.42 -0.67
C VAL A 549 29.07 9.45 0.10
N ALA A 550 28.80 8.15 0.08
CA ALA A 550 29.66 7.16 0.72
C ALA A 550 31.10 7.19 0.16
N LEU A 551 31.24 7.26 -1.17
CA LEU A 551 32.53 7.32 -1.85
C LEU A 551 33.37 8.54 -1.40
N VAL A 552 32.76 9.73 -1.37
CA VAL A 552 33.48 10.95 -1.02
C VAL A 552 33.79 11.05 0.48
N GLU A 553 32.97 10.43 1.33
CA GLU A 553 33.29 10.32 2.77
C GLU A 553 34.47 9.39 3.05
N GLU A 554 34.72 8.42 2.16
CA GLU A 554 35.85 7.49 2.26
C GLU A 554 37.14 8.04 1.62
N ASP A 555 37.04 9.00 0.71
CA ASP A 555 38.16 9.63 0.02
C ASP A 555 38.09 11.17 0.08
N GLU A 556 38.89 11.76 0.98
CA GLU A 556 38.97 13.21 1.22
C GLU A 556 39.42 14.02 -0.01
N ASP A 557 40.00 13.39 -1.04
CA ASP A 557 40.44 14.07 -2.27
C ASP A 557 39.28 14.35 -3.25
N LEU A 558 38.10 13.76 -3.03
CA LEU A 558 36.93 13.92 -3.90
C LEU A 558 36.03 15.10 -3.47
N ASP A 559 35.31 15.69 -4.44
CA ASP A 559 34.37 16.79 -4.21
C ASP A 559 33.12 16.36 -3.39
N PRO A 560 32.93 16.84 -2.14
CA PRO A 560 31.78 16.48 -1.30
C PRO A 560 30.44 16.96 -1.88
N ASP A 561 30.46 17.94 -2.78
CA ASP A 561 29.29 18.48 -3.45
C ASP A 561 29.12 17.89 -4.87
N ILE A 562 29.76 16.77 -5.21
CA ILE A 562 29.64 16.15 -6.55
C ILE A 562 28.18 15.98 -6.98
N TYR A 563 27.32 15.50 -6.08
CA TYR A 563 25.91 15.27 -6.38
C TYR A 563 25.09 16.57 -6.56
N LEU A 564 25.50 17.66 -5.91
CA LEU A 564 24.85 18.98 -6.04
C LEU A 564 24.89 19.49 -7.48
N ARG A 565 25.89 19.09 -8.26
CA ARG A 565 26.02 19.44 -9.69
C ARG A 565 24.88 18.88 -10.52
N MET A 566 24.50 17.62 -10.26
CA MET A 566 23.33 17.01 -10.88
C MET A 566 22.04 17.75 -10.54
N VAL A 567 21.85 18.12 -9.27
CA VAL A 567 20.66 18.89 -8.85
C VAL A 567 20.60 20.26 -9.54
N ARG A 568 21.72 20.98 -9.64
CA ARG A 568 21.80 22.25 -10.38
C ARG A 568 21.45 22.10 -11.85
N ARG A 569 21.80 20.97 -12.46
CA ARG A 569 21.50 20.68 -13.86
C ARG A 569 20.02 20.40 -14.09
N SER A 570 19.35 19.72 -13.16
CA SER A 570 17.96 19.27 -13.32
C SER A 570 16.92 20.29 -12.85
N ILE A 571 17.23 21.20 -11.93
CA ILE A 571 16.19 21.98 -11.21
C ILE A 571 15.62 23.20 -11.96
N GLY A 572 16.10 23.49 -13.17
CA GLY A 572 15.88 24.77 -13.86
C GLY A 572 14.42 25.22 -14.03
N ALA A 573 13.53 24.37 -14.57
CA ALA A 573 12.12 24.72 -14.74
C ALA A 573 11.35 24.75 -13.43
N PHE A 574 11.64 23.80 -12.53
CA PHE A 574 11.06 23.78 -11.19
C PHE A 574 11.28 25.11 -10.46
N GLU A 575 12.50 25.65 -10.43
CA GLU A 575 12.75 26.94 -9.77
C GLU A 575 12.00 28.11 -10.42
N ARG A 576 11.89 28.11 -11.75
CA ARG A 576 11.23 29.20 -12.50
C ARG A 576 9.71 29.20 -12.34
N GLU A 577 9.10 28.03 -12.22
CA GLU A 577 7.64 27.87 -12.33
C GLU A 577 6.97 27.46 -11.02
N ILE A 578 7.64 26.66 -10.17
CA ILE A 578 7.08 26.09 -8.94
C ILE A 578 7.71 26.74 -7.69
N GLY A 579 9.05 26.78 -7.63
CA GLY A 579 9.85 27.30 -6.52
C GLY A 579 9.64 26.56 -5.18
N PHE A 580 10.37 26.96 -4.14
CA PHE A 580 10.27 26.35 -2.79
C PHE A 580 9.30 27.07 -1.83
N SER A 581 8.77 28.21 -2.23
CA SER A 581 7.92 29.05 -1.38
C SER A 581 6.57 29.26 -2.08
N PRO A 582 5.56 28.39 -1.83
CA PRO A 582 4.23 28.57 -2.39
C PRO A 582 3.62 29.88 -1.85
N ASP A 583 2.79 30.53 -2.67
CA ASP A 583 2.04 31.71 -2.23
C ASP A 583 0.84 31.25 -1.38
N PRO A 584 0.82 31.52 -0.06
CA PRO A 584 -0.26 31.08 0.81
C PRO A 584 -1.61 31.75 0.50
N ALA A 585 -1.62 32.82 -0.33
CA ALA A 585 -2.86 33.48 -0.76
C ALA A 585 -3.50 32.82 -1.99
N LEU A 586 -2.82 31.87 -2.65
CA LEU A 586 -3.30 31.22 -3.86
C LEU A 586 -3.56 29.73 -3.62
N SER A 587 -4.68 29.24 -4.15
CA SER A 587 -4.91 27.80 -4.22
C SER A 587 -4.12 27.25 -5.41
N GLU A 588 -3.20 26.32 -5.13
CA GLU A 588 -2.43 25.61 -6.14
C GLU A 588 -2.95 24.17 -6.34
N PRO A 589 -2.67 23.54 -7.49
CA PRO A 589 -3.03 22.14 -7.70
C PRO A 589 -2.31 21.19 -6.73
N ALA A 590 -3.02 20.16 -6.24
CA ALA A 590 -2.48 19.21 -5.26
C ALA A 590 -1.21 18.50 -5.77
N MET A 591 -1.16 18.15 -7.06
CA MET A 591 0.03 17.53 -7.68
C MET A 591 1.24 18.48 -7.73
N VAL A 592 1.02 19.80 -7.80
CA VAL A 592 2.11 20.81 -7.75
C VAL A 592 2.65 20.92 -6.32
N SER A 593 1.76 20.99 -5.32
CA SER A 593 2.16 20.98 -3.90
C SER A 593 2.98 19.73 -3.56
N LEU A 594 2.54 18.56 -4.02
CA LEU A 594 3.25 17.29 -3.92
C LEU A 594 4.65 17.33 -4.55
N THR A 595 4.73 17.83 -5.78
CA THR A 595 6.00 17.98 -6.50
C THR A 595 6.95 18.89 -5.74
N ARG A 596 6.46 19.99 -5.18
CA ARG A 596 7.31 20.91 -4.43
C ARG A 596 7.85 20.31 -3.14
N GLY A 597 7.02 19.64 -2.35
CA GLY A 597 7.51 18.94 -1.15
C GLY A 597 8.58 17.91 -1.50
N LEU A 598 8.34 17.11 -2.54
CA LEU A 598 9.25 16.09 -3.02
C LEU A 598 10.60 16.67 -3.51
N VAL A 599 10.57 17.70 -4.36
CA VAL A 599 11.78 18.34 -4.90
C VAL A 599 12.52 19.13 -3.82
N MET A 600 11.80 19.75 -2.87
CA MET A 600 12.40 20.43 -1.73
C MET A 600 13.20 19.45 -0.86
N ASP A 601 12.63 18.32 -0.44
CA ASP A 601 13.36 17.32 0.34
C ASP A 601 14.64 16.86 -0.41
N HIS A 602 14.51 16.55 -1.69
CA HIS A 602 15.63 16.13 -2.53
C HIS A 602 16.74 17.18 -2.65
N ALA A 603 16.38 18.42 -3.03
CA ALA A 603 17.33 19.49 -3.26
C ALA A 603 18.04 19.90 -1.95
N CYS A 604 17.28 20.01 -0.85
CA CYS A 604 17.86 20.33 0.44
C CYS A 604 18.83 19.23 0.89
N ARG A 605 18.51 17.93 0.75
CA ARG A 605 19.44 16.82 1.07
C ARG A 605 20.72 16.82 0.23
N ALA A 606 20.70 17.46 -0.93
CA ALA A 606 21.87 17.64 -1.78
C ALA A 606 22.67 18.93 -1.48
N ASN A 607 22.41 19.61 -0.35
CA ASN A 607 23.04 20.89 0.04
C ASN A 607 22.71 22.08 -0.90
N TYR A 608 21.57 22.04 -1.60
CA TYR A 608 21.15 23.13 -2.47
C TYR A 608 20.73 24.39 -1.68
N GLN A 609 21.54 25.45 -1.76
CA GLN A 609 21.39 26.64 -0.91
C GLN A 609 20.04 27.37 -1.03
N PRO A 610 19.44 27.57 -2.23
CA PRO A 610 18.11 28.16 -2.33
C PRO A 610 17.03 27.38 -1.57
N CYS A 611 17.12 26.05 -1.56
CA CYS A 611 16.21 25.19 -0.80
C CYS A 611 16.41 25.38 0.71
N ILE A 612 17.66 25.36 1.17
CA ILE A 612 18.00 25.54 2.59
C ILE A 612 17.53 26.91 3.09
N ALA A 613 17.75 27.97 2.31
CA ALA A 613 17.26 29.31 2.63
C ALA A 613 15.73 29.34 2.77
N ALA A 614 15.01 28.72 1.84
CA ALA A 614 13.54 28.60 1.95
C ALA A 614 13.11 27.81 3.19
N ALA A 615 13.81 26.73 3.55
CA ALA A 615 13.52 25.97 4.77
C ALA A 615 13.67 26.83 6.04
N VAL A 616 14.73 27.65 6.10
CA VAL A 616 14.96 28.61 7.21
C VAL A 616 13.84 29.64 7.28
N ASP A 617 13.42 30.19 6.14
CA ASP A 617 12.34 31.17 6.07
C ASP A 617 10.99 30.60 6.51
N TRP A 618 10.74 29.32 6.22
CA TRP A 618 9.49 28.64 6.61
C TRP A 618 9.45 28.26 8.10
N PHE A 619 10.59 27.92 8.70
CA PHE A 619 10.62 27.19 9.96
C PHE A 619 10.15 27.99 11.17
N TRP A 620 10.58 29.25 11.31
CA TRP A 620 10.25 30.08 12.47
C TRP A 620 8.94 30.83 12.26
N ASP A 621 8.08 30.90 13.29
CA ASP A 621 6.84 31.66 13.22
C ASP A 621 7.13 33.16 13.05
N PRO A 622 6.80 33.78 11.90
CA PRO A 622 7.08 35.20 11.67
C PRO A 622 6.26 36.13 12.57
N ASN A 623 5.20 35.63 13.21
CA ASN A 623 4.33 36.40 14.10
C ASN A 623 4.72 36.24 15.58
N ASN A 624 5.72 35.42 15.88
CA ASN A 624 6.18 35.17 17.24
C ASN A 624 7.65 35.59 17.38
N ASN A 625 7.94 36.42 18.38
CA ASN A 625 9.31 36.84 18.68
C ASN A 625 10.06 35.83 19.56
N GLU A 626 9.37 34.79 20.03
CA GLU A 626 9.96 33.62 20.68
C GLU A 626 10.29 32.58 19.61
N ASN A 627 11.43 31.88 19.73
CA ASN A 627 11.90 30.85 18.81
C ASN A 627 10.93 29.65 18.78
N VAL A 628 9.79 29.80 18.10
CA VAL A 628 8.70 28.83 18.01
C VAL A 628 8.54 28.39 16.56
N VAL A 629 8.38 27.07 16.37
CA VAL A 629 8.14 26.48 15.05
C VAL A 629 6.84 27.04 14.47
N ASN A 630 6.91 27.49 13.22
CA ASN A 630 5.78 28.04 12.48
C ASN A 630 4.64 27.01 12.35
N PRO A 631 3.46 27.24 12.94
CA PRO A 631 2.35 26.31 12.84
C PRO A 631 1.71 26.27 11.44
N ASN A 632 2.02 27.26 10.59
CA ASN A 632 1.40 27.44 9.28
C ASN A 632 2.27 26.94 8.11
N ILE A 633 3.31 26.14 8.38
CA ILE A 633 4.08 25.48 7.32
C ILE A 633 3.14 24.56 6.52
N PRO A 634 3.06 24.71 5.18
CA PRO A 634 2.26 23.82 4.34
C PRO A 634 2.64 22.36 4.57
N ALA A 635 1.65 21.49 4.71
CA ALA A 635 1.87 20.14 5.21
C ALA A 635 2.76 19.27 4.30
N ASP A 636 2.71 19.48 2.98
CA ASP A 636 3.63 18.83 2.02
C ASP A 636 5.10 19.28 2.16
N LEU A 637 5.35 20.46 2.76
CA LEU A 637 6.72 20.98 2.96
C LEU A 637 7.31 20.60 4.33
N ARG A 638 6.47 20.25 5.32
CA ARG A 638 6.93 19.99 6.69
C ARG A 638 8.05 18.95 6.79
N PRO A 639 7.98 17.78 6.12
CA PRO A 639 9.08 16.81 6.19
C PRO A 639 10.40 17.39 5.70
N ALA A 640 10.38 18.13 4.58
CA ALA A 640 11.57 18.76 4.01
C ALA A 640 12.11 19.88 4.91
N VAL A 641 11.23 20.75 5.42
CA VAL A 641 11.59 21.90 6.26
C VAL A 641 12.15 21.41 7.60
N TYR A 642 11.45 20.54 8.32
CA TYR A 642 11.90 20.04 9.63
C TYR A 642 13.21 19.26 9.51
N CYS A 643 13.33 18.35 8.53
CA CYS A 643 14.56 17.57 8.34
C CYS A 643 15.74 18.48 7.98
N THR A 644 15.53 19.49 7.12
CA THR A 644 16.58 20.45 6.75
C THR A 644 17.03 21.26 7.96
N MET A 645 16.09 21.75 8.76
CA MET A 645 16.41 22.54 9.95
C MET A 645 17.09 21.69 11.02
N ALA A 646 16.65 20.45 11.24
CA ALA A 646 17.34 19.52 12.15
C ALA A 646 18.77 19.21 11.68
N ARG A 647 19.01 19.19 10.36
CA ARG A 647 20.33 18.92 9.76
C ARG A 647 21.29 20.11 9.83
N GLU A 648 20.79 21.32 9.55
CA GLU A 648 21.61 22.54 9.49
C GLU A 648 21.68 23.30 10.84
N GLY A 649 20.72 23.04 11.73
CA GLY A 649 20.60 23.67 13.04
C GLY A 649 21.38 22.98 14.16
N GLY A 650 21.27 23.54 15.37
CA GLY A 650 21.85 22.98 16.58
C GLY A 650 20.79 22.63 17.63
N ASP A 651 21.20 22.67 18.90
CA ASP A 651 20.36 22.31 20.05
C ASP A 651 19.08 23.15 20.16
N ASP A 652 19.08 24.39 19.65
CA ASP A 652 17.93 25.28 19.65
C ASP A 652 16.82 24.80 18.71
N ILE A 653 17.18 24.33 17.51
CA ILE A 653 16.24 23.73 16.55
C ILE A 653 15.70 22.40 17.08
N ILE A 654 16.58 21.56 17.61
CA ILE A 654 16.21 20.28 18.20
C ILE A 654 15.22 20.49 19.36
N SER A 655 15.50 21.47 20.22
CA SER A 655 14.60 21.83 21.34
C SER A 655 13.26 22.34 20.83
N ALA A 656 13.24 23.23 19.84
CA ALA A 656 12.01 23.75 19.26
C ALA A 656 11.13 22.66 18.62
N LEU A 657 11.73 21.68 17.94
CA LEU A 657 11.02 20.52 17.38
C LEU A 657 10.47 19.61 18.48
N HIS A 658 11.22 19.37 19.57
CA HIS A 658 10.71 18.63 20.73
C HIS A 658 9.57 19.36 21.44
N ASP A 659 9.67 20.69 21.60
CA ASP A 659 8.59 21.51 22.14
C ASP A 659 7.33 21.44 21.27
N ARG A 660 7.49 21.46 19.94
CA ARG A 660 6.40 21.25 18.99
C ARG A 660 5.79 19.84 19.11
N LEU A 661 6.63 18.81 19.25
CA LEU A 661 6.22 17.41 19.42
C LEU A 661 5.39 17.21 20.70
N ASN A 662 5.77 17.87 21.79
CA ASN A 662 5.11 17.75 23.09
C ASN A 662 3.65 18.25 23.10
N ILE A 663 3.34 19.19 22.21
CA ILE A 663 1.99 19.75 22.07
C ILE A 663 1.23 19.18 20.87
N GLU A 664 1.83 18.30 20.07
CA GLU A 664 1.23 17.79 18.83
C GLU A 664 0.27 16.62 19.09
N PRO A 665 -1.04 16.79 18.80
CA PRO A 665 -2.02 15.72 19.01
C PRO A 665 -2.05 14.67 17.89
N SER A 666 -1.68 15.04 16.65
CA SER A 666 -1.77 14.16 15.49
C SER A 666 -0.65 13.13 15.47
N MET A 667 -0.98 11.84 15.40
CA MET A 667 0.04 10.79 15.29
C MET A 667 0.90 10.97 14.03
N TYR A 668 0.29 11.40 12.93
CA TYR A 668 1.01 11.63 11.68
C TYR A 668 2.08 12.72 11.83
N GLU A 669 1.69 13.90 12.34
CA GLU A 669 2.62 15.03 12.49
C GLU A 669 3.73 14.70 13.51
N ARG A 670 3.40 13.95 14.57
CA ARG A 670 4.41 13.43 15.51
C ARG A 670 5.47 12.60 14.80
N VAL A 671 5.05 11.65 13.95
CA VAL A 671 5.98 10.82 13.17
C VAL A 671 6.85 11.69 12.26
N VAL A 672 6.27 12.68 11.56
CA VAL A 672 7.04 13.60 10.69
C VAL A 672 8.12 14.36 11.50
N ILE A 673 7.80 14.85 12.70
CA ILE A 673 8.78 15.53 13.57
C ILE A 673 9.86 14.54 14.03
N LEU A 674 9.46 13.36 14.51
CA LEU A 674 10.38 12.33 15.01
C LEU A 674 11.35 11.84 13.93
N GLU A 675 10.86 11.59 12.72
CA GLU A 675 11.69 11.21 11.58
C GLU A 675 12.64 12.35 11.20
N SER A 676 12.17 13.60 11.23
CA SER A 676 12.98 14.78 10.92
C SER A 676 14.12 15.02 11.90
N LEU A 677 13.93 14.75 13.20
CA LEU A 677 14.99 14.87 14.21
C LEU A 677 16.19 13.96 13.89
N THR A 678 15.96 12.82 13.23
CA THR A 678 17.04 11.91 12.81
C THR A 678 17.91 12.45 11.67
N CYS A 679 17.53 13.58 11.05
CA CYS A 679 18.33 14.25 10.04
C CYS A 679 19.50 15.07 10.61
N SER A 680 19.60 15.18 11.94
CA SER A 680 20.74 15.86 12.59
C SER A 680 22.08 15.31 12.11
N ARG A 681 23.04 16.21 11.88
CA ARG A 681 24.44 15.87 11.59
C ARG A 681 25.22 15.49 12.85
N ASP A 682 24.69 15.73 14.04
CA ASP A 682 25.33 15.28 15.29
C ASP A 682 25.03 13.81 15.53
N GLY A 683 25.99 12.94 15.15
CA GLY A 683 25.89 11.50 15.38
C GLY A 683 25.78 11.11 16.86
N ASN A 684 26.22 11.96 17.80
CA ASN A 684 26.03 11.70 19.24
C ASN A 684 24.57 11.92 19.65
N TYR A 685 23.94 12.96 19.12
CA TYR A 685 22.51 13.18 19.30
C TYR A 685 21.70 12.02 18.71
N VAL A 686 21.95 11.63 17.45
CA VAL A 686 21.23 10.53 16.79
C VAL A 686 21.39 9.22 17.56
N ARG A 687 22.60 8.90 18.02
CA ARG A 687 22.85 7.72 18.87
C ARG A 687 22.08 7.78 20.18
N THR A 688 22.05 8.94 20.83
CA THR A 688 21.32 9.12 22.10
C THR A 688 19.81 8.98 21.87
N PHE A 689 19.29 9.56 20.80
CA PHE A 689 17.90 9.46 20.40
C PHE A 689 17.49 8.01 20.11
N LEU A 690 18.34 7.22 19.44
CA LEU A 690 18.13 5.78 19.28
C LEU A 690 18.14 5.03 20.62
N GLU A 691 19.06 5.32 21.54
CA GLU A 691 19.08 4.70 22.87
C GLU A 691 17.81 5.05 23.69
N GLU A 692 17.23 6.24 23.51
CA GLU A 692 15.93 6.60 24.11
C GLU A 692 14.78 5.72 23.60
N THR A 693 14.87 5.17 22.38
CA THR A 693 13.81 4.29 21.82
C THR A 693 13.71 2.95 22.55
N ILE A 694 14.78 2.50 23.21
CA ILE A 694 14.82 1.23 23.95
C ILE A 694 14.82 1.41 25.48
N ALA A 695 14.82 2.65 25.96
CA ALA A 695 14.75 2.94 27.39
C ALA A 695 13.45 2.41 28.00
N THR A 696 13.51 1.86 29.22
CA THR A 696 12.34 1.28 29.91
C THR A 696 11.18 2.28 30.08
N ASN A 697 11.49 3.57 30.18
CA ASN A 697 10.54 4.68 30.28
C ASN A 697 10.47 5.52 28.99
N SER A 698 10.81 4.93 27.84
CA SER A 698 10.76 5.60 26.54
C SER A 698 9.36 6.16 26.28
N PRO A 699 9.23 7.45 25.89
CA PRO A 699 7.95 8.09 25.62
C PRO A 699 7.35 7.68 24.26
N TYR A 700 8.11 6.96 23.44
CA TYR A 700 7.73 6.60 22.08
C TYR A 700 6.98 5.26 22.04
N THR A 701 5.96 5.17 21.20
CA THR A 701 5.24 3.93 20.86
C THR A 701 6.10 3.00 20.00
N ALA A 702 5.71 1.73 19.90
CA ALA A 702 6.40 0.73 19.10
C ALA A 702 6.52 1.13 17.61
N GLU A 703 5.48 1.78 17.07
CA GLU A 703 5.43 2.32 15.71
C GLU A 703 6.36 3.53 15.55
N GLU A 704 6.32 4.48 16.48
CA GLU A 704 7.21 5.65 16.47
C GLU A 704 8.69 5.23 16.57
N ARG A 705 9.02 4.24 17.42
CA ARG A 705 10.38 3.70 17.54
C ARG A 705 10.89 3.13 16.22
N LEU A 706 10.06 2.35 15.53
CA LEU A 706 10.40 1.80 14.22
C LEU A 706 10.58 2.90 13.17
N SER A 707 9.69 3.91 13.13
CA SER A 707 9.83 5.07 12.25
C SER A 707 11.11 5.85 12.51
N ILE A 708 11.45 6.14 13.77
CA ILE A 708 12.71 6.79 14.17
C ILE A 708 13.90 5.99 13.63
N PHE A 709 13.91 4.68 13.83
CA PHE A 709 15.01 3.84 13.35
C PHE A 709 15.14 3.86 11.82
N LYS A 710 14.04 3.67 11.10
CA LYS A 710 14.01 3.69 9.63
C LYS A 710 14.47 5.04 9.08
N ALA A 711 14.04 6.14 9.70
CA ALA A 711 14.44 7.48 9.32
C ALA A 711 15.93 7.73 9.60
N ALA A 712 16.46 7.29 10.75
CA ALA A 712 17.89 7.37 11.06
C ALA A 712 18.73 6.57 10.05
N ALA A 713 18.27 5.38 9.66
CA ALA A 713 18.91 4.56 8.63
C ALA A 713 18.90 5.26 7.25
N ALA A 714 17.85 6.02 6.93
CA ALA A 714 17.68 6.66 5.63
C ALA A 714 18.22 8.10 5.52
N SER A 715 18.51 8.76 6.66
CA SER A 715 18.73 10.21 6.68
C SER A 715 20.06 10.63 6.06
N SER A 716 21.16 9.95 6.41
CA SER A 716 22.51 10.14 5.85
C SER A 716 23.33 8.86 5.92
N TYR A 717 24.45 8.82 5.19
CA TYR A 717 25.39 7.70 5.25
C TYR A 717 25.92 7.46 6.67
N GLN A 718 26.28 8.54 7.37
CA GLN A 718 26.78 8.48 8.74
C GLN A 718 25.71 8.00 9.72
N ASN A 719 24.47 8.47 9.59
CA ASN A 719 23.38 8.06 10.47
C ASN A 719 22.97 6.60 10.23
N ALA A 720 23.07 6.10 8.99
CA ALA A 720 22.93 4.67 8.69
C ALA A 720 23.95 3.82 9.45
N TRP A 721 25.21 4.25 9.51
CA TRP A 721 26.24 3.60 10.32
C TRP A 721 25.95 3.65 11.82
N VAL A 722 25.43 4.77 12.33
CA VAL A 722 24.99 4.89 13.73
C VAL A 722 23.86 3.89 14.02
N ALA A 723 22.87 3.80 13.14
CA ALA A 723 21.75 2.88 13.26
C ALA A 723 22.19 1.40 13.20
N LEU A 724 23.13 1.06 12.30
CA LEU A 724 23.71 -0.27 12.21
C LEU A 724 24.41 -0.66 13.53
N ASN A 725 25.29 0.19 14.03
CA ASN A 725 26.00 -0.08 15.29
C ASN A 725 25.03 -0.23 16.47
N PHE A 726 23.97 0.59 16.51
CA PHE A 726 22.93 0.49 17.52
C PHE A 726 22.19 -0.85 17.46
N ILE A 727 21.65 -1.26 16.29
CA ILE A 727 20.85 -2.48 16.18
C ILE A 727 21.68 -3.74 16.45
N VAL A 728 22.95 -3.75 16.05
CA VAL A 728 23.87 -4.89 16.28
C VAL A 728 24.18 -5.03 17.77
N MET A 729 24.37 -3.92 18.49
CA MET A 729 24.68 -3.94 19.93
C MET A 729 23.45 -4.11 20.84
N ARG A 730 22.25 -3.88 20.33
CA ARG A 730 20.99 -3.83 21.10
C ARG A 730 19.88 -4.70 20.50
N THR A 731 20.23 -5.74 19.75
CA THR A 731 19.24 -6.53 18.99
C THR A 731 18.12 -7.08 19.88
N THR A 732 18.45 -7.56 21.08
CA THR A 732 17.47 -8.10 22.03
C THR A 732 16.50 -7.05 22.54
N GLU A 733 17.01 -5.88 22.89
CA GLU A 733 16.24 -4.75 23.40
C GLU A 733 15.40 -4.14 22.28
N VAL A 734 15.95 -3.99 21.07
CA VAL A 734 15.22 -3.53 19.89
C VAL A 734 14.06 -4.49 19.59
N ARG A 735 14.31 -5.81 19.56
CA ARG A 735 13.24 -6.81 19.38
C ARG A 735 12.12 -6.65 20.41
N SER A 736 12.48 -6.56 21.68
CA SER A 736 11.51 -6.46 22.78
C SER A 736 10.74 -5.13 22.73
N MET A 737 11.45 -4.02 22.54
CA MET A 737 10.89 -2.68 22.66
C MET A 737 10.20 -2.19 21.39
N TYR A 738 10.60 -2.66 20.21
CA TYR A 738 9.99 -2.19 18.96
C TYR A 738 8.69 -2.91 18.67
N GLY A 739 8.39 -4.03 19.34
CA GLY A 739 7.15 -4.76 19.18
C GLY A 739 7.31 -6.12 18.50
N GLY A 740 8.43 -6.81 18.77
CA GLY A 740 8.64 -8.21 18.39
C GLY A 740 9.56 -8.40 17.18
N HIS A 741 9.61 -9.65 16.72
CA HIS A 741 10.50 -10.08 15.63
C HIS A 741 10.17 -9.37 14.31
N ALA A 742 8.89 -9.20 13.98
CA ALA A 742 8.43 -8.53 12.76
C ALA A 742 9.03 -7.14 12.56
N LYS A 743 8.99 -6.31 13.61
CA LYS A 743 9.49 -4.94 13.53
C LYS A 743 11.02 -4.87 13.54
N LEU A 744 11.69 -5.86 14.12
CA LEU A 744 13.14 -6.00 14.00
C LEU A 744 13.54 -6.25 12.55
N GLU A 745 12.87 -7.17 11.85
CA GLU A 745 13.16 -7.41 10.44
C GLU A 745 12.90 -6.21 9.55
N GLU A 746 11.80 -5.48 9.80
CA GLU A 746 11.53 -4.23 9.10
C GLU A 746 12.64 -3.18 9.30
N ALA A 747 13.22 -3.14 10.50
CA ALA A 747 14.37 -2.27 10.80
C ALA A 747 15.62 -2.73 10.04
N ILE A 748 15.92 -4.03 10.01
CA ILE A 748 17.07 -4.58 9.27
C ILE A 748 16.90 -4.37 7.76
N ALA A 749 15.69 -4.55 7.22
CA ALA A 749 15.36 -4.30 5.82
C ALA A 749 15.65 -2.84 5.44
N ALA A 750 15.27 -1.89 6.30
CA ALA A 750 15.55 -0.49 6.09
C ALA A 750 17.07 -0.19 6.06
N LEU A 751 17.90 -0.88 6.86
CA LEU A 751 19.36 -0.72 6.73
C LEU A 751 19.85 -1.21 5.37
N GLY A 752 19.40 -2.38 4.93
CA GLY A 752 19.79 -2.93 3.63
C GLY A 752 19.51 -1.99 2.46
N GLU A 753 18.38 -1.27 2.49
CA GLU A 753 18.02 -0.31 1.44
C GLU A 753 18.84 0.99 1.48
N ASN A 754 19.49 1.29 2.60
CA ASN A 754 20.17 2.57 2.83
C ASN A 754 21.69 2.47 2.98
N MET A 755 22.24 1.26 3.15
CA MET A 755 23.68 1.03 3.29
C MET A 755 24.31 0.54 1.98
N ALA A 756 25.56 0.95 1.74
CA ALA A 756 26.40 0.45 0.65
C ALA A 756 27.13 -0.85 1.03
N ASP A 757 27.57 -0.95 2.30
CA ASP A 757 28.22 -2.12 2.87
C ASP A 757 27.79 -2.30 4.34
N PHE A 758 27.70 -3.56 4.79
CA PHE A 758 27.48 -3.92 6.20
C PHE A 758 28.80 -4.14 6.97
N GLY A 759 29.95 -4.10 6.28
CA GLY A 759 31.24 -4.51 6.84
C GLY A 759 31.29 -5.99 7.18
N GLN A 760 32.24 -6.41 8.03
CA GLN A 760 32.41 -7.82 8.46
C GLN A 760 31.36 -8.28 9.51
N SER A 761 30.14 -7.75 9.47
CA SER A 761 29.08 -8.16 10.41
C SER A 761 28.39 -9.43 9.90
N ASN A 762 28.84 -10.60 10.37
CA ASN A 762 28.26 -11.91 10.04
C ASN A 762 26.93 -12.21 10.77
N ASP A 763 26.47 -11.32 11.65
CA ASP A 763 25.43 -11.63 12.64
C ASP A 763 24.04 -11.06 12.29
N LEU A 764 23.82 -10.51 11.08
CA LEU A 764 22.49 -10.03 10.66
C LEU A 764 21.71 -11.12 9.91
N PRO A 765 20.58 -11.61 10.46
CA PRO A 765 19.78 -12.64 9.83
C PRO A 765 18.85 -12.02 8.79
N ALA A 766 19.26 -12.06 7.52
CA ALA A 766 18.36 -12.02 6.37
C ALA A 766 19.17 -12.27 5.10
N GLU A 767 19.20 -13.52 4.63
CA GLU A 767 19.87 -13.95 3.40
C GLU A 767 19.49 -13.06 2.19
N ARG A 768 18.25 -12.59 2.14
CA ARG A 768 17.74 -11.64 1.12
C ARG A 768 18.41 -10.27 1.20
N ILE A 769 18.59 -9.73 2.41
CA ILE A 769 19.19 -8.40 2.61
C ILE A 769 20.68 -8.46 2.24
N ALA A 770 21.35 -9.55 2.59
CA ALA A 770 22.72 -9.81 2.16
C ALA A 770 22.82 -9.89 0.63
N ALA A 771 21.90 -10.58 -0.05
CA ALA A 771 21.87 -10.66 -1.52
C ALA A 771 21.72 -9.28 -2.18
N MET A 772 20.81 -8.44 -1.67
CA MET A 772 20.61 -7.09 -2.17
C MET A 772 21.87 -6.22 -2.00
N VAL A 773 22.54 -6.30 -0.85
CA VAL A 773 23.78 -5.54 -0.60
C VAL A 773 24.93 -6.04 -1.47
N MET A 774 25.07 -7.36 -1.69
CA MET A 774 26.07 -7.89 -2.61
C MET A 774 25.85 -7.44 -4.06
N GLU A 775 24.60 -7.39 -4.53
CA GLU A 775 24.27 -6.91 -5.88
C GLU A 775 24.62 -5.42 -6.03
N ASN A 776 24.31 -4.64 -5.00
CA ASN A 776 24.66 -3.23 -4.90
C ASN A 776 26.18 -2.99 -4.90
N GLN A 777 26.96 -3.75 -4.14
CA GLN A 777 28.43 -3.71 -4.18
C GLN A 777 28.97 -4.10 -5.56
N GLY A 778 28.34 -5.08 -6.21
CA GLY A 778 28.67 -5.46 -7.59
C GLY A 778 28.51 -4.28 -8.56
N TRP A 779 27.44 -3.50 -8.41
CA TRP A 779 27.24 -2.27 -9.18
C TRP A 779 28.32 -1.22 -8.91
N GLU A 780 28.65 -0.99 -7.63
CA GLU A 780 29.62 0.03 -7.21
C GLU A 780 31.00 -0.21 -7.83
N ASN A 781 31.48 -1.45 -7.77
CA ASN A 781 32.76 -1.85 -8.35
C ASN A 781 32.87 -1.67 -9.88
N VAL A 782 31.74 -1.56 -10.58
CA VAL A 782 31.71 -1.49 -12.05
C VAL A 782 31.42 -0.08 -12.56
N TYR A 783 30.51 0.65 -11.92
CA TYR A 783 29.96 1.88 -12.48
C TYR A 783 30.23 3.15 -11.68
N MET A 784 30.67 3.05 -10.41
CA MET A 784 30.78 4.22 -9.54
C MET A 784 31.70 5.30 -10.10
N ASP A 785 32.93 4.93 -10.47
CA ASP A 785 33.95 5.87 -10.99
C ASP A 785 33.43 6.60 -12.23
N TYR A 786 32.79 5.87 -13.14
CA TYR A 786 32.21 6.44 -14.35
C TYR A 786 31.09 7.44 -14.03
N VAL A 787 30.18 7.09 -13.11
CA VAL A 787 29.11 7.98 -12.69
C VAL A 787 29.66 9.25 -12.06
N TYR A 788 30.70 9.12 -11.23
CA TYR A 788 31.39 10.26 -10.62
C TYR A 788 32.00 11.18 -11.68
N GLU A 789 32.85 10.63 -12.57
CA GLU A 789 33.54 11.38 -13.62
C GLU A 789 32.53 12.08 -14.54
N TRP A 790 31.47 11.38 -14.95
CA TRP A 790 30.42 11.97 -15.80
C TRP A 790 29.78 13.19 -15.16
N ILE A 791 29.43 13.13 -13.86
CA ILE A 791 28.80 14.24 -13.15
C ILE A 791 29.76 15.42 -12.99
N ASP A 792 31.04 15.15 -12.72
CA ASP A 792 32.06 16.21 -12.60
C ASP A 792 32.29 16.93 -13.94
N GLU A 793 32.33 16.19 -15.05
CA GLU A 793 32.51 16.75 -16.40
C GLU A 793 31.28 17.50 -16.93
N ASN A 794 30.07 17.14 -16.47
CA ASN A 794 28.80 17.69 -16.96
C ASN A 794 28.12 18.65 -15.97
N ASP A 795 28.91 19.33 -15.13
CA ASP A 795 28.40 20.40 -14.28
C ASP A 795 27.73 21.51 -15.12
N ALA A 796 26.66 22.10 -14.57
CA ALA A 796 25.99 23.21 -15.22
C ALA A 796 27.00 24.35 -15.42
N PRO A 797 27.03 25.03 -16.59
CA PRO A 797 27.94 26.14 -16.81
C PRO A 797 27.65 27.22 -15.76
N THR A 798 28.50 27.28 -14.74
CA THR A 798 28.42 28.31 -13.72
C THR A 798 28.47 29.68 -14.40
N LEU A 799 27.92 30.70 -13.73
CA LEU A 799 27.97 32.11 -14.12
C LEU A 799 29.35 32.59 -14.61
N ILE A 800 30.43 31.87 -14.36
CA ILE A 800 31.78 32.09 -14.89
C ILE A 800 31.83 31.95 -16.42
N VAL A 801 31.21 30.93 -17.02
CA VAL A 801 31.17 30.77 -18.49
C VAL A 801 30.32 31.88 -19.11
N SER A 802 29.19 32.20 -18.48
CA SER A 802 28.31 33.31 -18.88
C SER A 802 28.98 34.67 -18.73
N SER A 803 29.77 34.90 -17.68
CA SER A 803 30.50 36.16 -17.48
C SER A 803 31.71 36.28 -18.39
N VAL A 804 32.39 35.19 -18.75
CA VAL A 804 33.42 35.17 -19.81
C VAL A 804 32.80 35.44 -21.17
N LEU A 805 31.64 34.88 -21.49
CA LEU A 805 30.91 35.15 -22.73
C LEU A 805 30.35 36.58 -22.78
N ILE A 806 29.85 37.10 -21.66
CA ILE A 806 29.41 38.50 -21.53
C ILE A 806 30.62 39.43 -21.62
N PHE A 807 31.75 39.12 -21.00
CA PHE A 807 32.98 39.90 -21.15
C PHE A 807 33.51 39.86 -22.58
N ALA A 808 33.48 38.70 -23.23
CA ALA A 808 33.86 38.56 -24.63
C ALA A 808 32.92 39.36 -25.54
N SER A 809 31.61 39.32 -25.28
CA SER A 809 30.60 40.09 -26.02
C SER A 809 30.75 41.60 -25.81
N CYS A 810 31.01 42.04 -24.56
CA CYS A 810 31.29 43.43 -24.23
C CYS A 810 32.62 43.90 -24.84
N MET A 811 33.65 43.07 -24.86
CA MET A 811 34.93 43.37 -25.51
C MET A 811 34.77 43.48 -27.02
N ILE A 812 34.05 42.56 -27.66
CA ILE A 812 33.75 42.63 -29.09
C ILE A 812 32.94 43.89 -29.42
N ALA A 813 31.99 44.29 -28.56
CA ALA A 813 31.23 45.53 -28.72
C ALA A 813 32.08 46.80 -28.51
N LEU A 814 33.07 46.77 -27.61
CA LEU A 814 33.99 47.88 -27.35
C LEU A 814 35.06 48.04 -28.43
N PHE A 815 35.47 46.97 -29.10
CA PHE A 815 36.49 47.01 -30.17
C PHE A 815 35.92 47.16 -31.59
N ASN A 816 34.60 47.06 -31.76
CA ASN A 816 33.90 47.33 -33.03
C ASN A 816 33.35 48.77 -33.14
N HIS A 817 33.82 49.70 -32.30
CA HIS A 817 33.48 51.13 -32.36
C HIS A 817 34.69 52.01 -32.69
#